data_AF-A0A409XNW2-F1
#
_entry.id   AF-A0A409XNW2-F1
#
_cell.length_a   1.000
_cell.length_b   1.000
_cell.length_c   1.000
_cell.angle_alpha   90.00
_cell.angle_beta   90.00
_cell.angle_gamma   90.00
#
_symmetry.space_group_name_H-M   'P 1'
#
loop_
_entity.id
_entity.type
_entity.pdbx_description
1 polymer ?
#
loop_
_entity_poly.entity_id
_entity_poly.type
_entity_poly.pdbx_seq_one_letter_code
_entity_poly.pdbx_strand_id
1 'polypeptide(L)'
;MSKELVEAFNALPRRPKAPSGLVPNEWHFDIRYIQMEPTPSHIIYFLQPESHFTHMERLPIGIASNQSGLKFFPETAKEAAPTVAKGILHAFVNNMGCNDKKLYPHTEAYAPWKLFTEEKSLAVAVGKELKRMGVRPDDLCTIGVSSRAVVQTARKDFSGFFYGLKMVCGLEDMVAAVIQAPDSIKFENYRVPQPEPMSAIEEELNRDLDDEGRLLNEIGKYCTIWSSGLPSDGTEYEAKSHGNKIFREIEIIKARLEEKPERVVNAAADRGDADAALDYGIRQGTFFQNICALSIGLGCKRNRKRSRDYLIKAAYSSKSSQTIKAMAHGILIQWYLESNDGGIHPRCAFAAAHHCNIAAQLCLDVSPSGARASPAVLWFMSKTFKNLSEDVPEMYYWYKDAIHALEVREKQYGENRKKMAKKRLKNTVRYRCAALGCDIEADTGAMLSRCSGPCDADKKPYYCSKECQRADWKNHKPFCRPGAECSVVDDGSKYNMSDTAPAHKSEAGALQIPITFKDGKTILFSSSTMDMSKELVEAFNALPRKARMPSGRVPNEWHFDIRYIQMEPTPSHVIYFLQPQSLFTHMERLPIGIASNQSGLEFFPETAKEAAPMLAKGILHAFINNMGLNDRRLYPPTDAYAPWKLFTEDRSLAVAVGQELKRIGVRPDDLCHIGVSSRAIGQSAQENFSRFFDGLKKACGLEGIVAAVVQAPECIMFQNYSVPQPKPVSAYQEGLNQDYDDDDDKLMNTILEYYNVWSRGVPSDGTEYEVKSHGDKMQRQIETIKARLEEKSEHVVNAAADRGDGDAALDYGVRLTVGLGCKLNRKRARDYLIKAACSSNSSQTVKAMAHGILIQWYLDSTDDRQTIRARYLFAAAHHCNMAAKLCVGLSPSDASASSGVLWFMSKTFKTMSGHVPELNYWYKDAIRAMEAREREYEQGRSRMVKKRLKNTIRYRCAAPDCDIEADKGSMLSCCSGPCDADKKPHYCSKECQRADWKNHKPFCRPGAECSVIDNGSKYDISATAPTHKSEAGALRIPITTKDGETVMFSSSTMDAQMLKDLKEASKKHLKGL
;
A
#
# COMPACT_ATOMS: atom_id res chain seq x y z
N MET A 1 -41.15 -8.70 26.27
CA MET A 1 -40.60 -8.81 24.89
C MET A 1 -41.15 -9.99 24.08
N SER A 2 -40.86 -11.27 24.35
CA SER A 2 -41.27 -12.33 23.39
C SER A 2 -42.78 -12.52 23.26
N LYS A 3 -43.54 -12.45 24.37
CA LYS A 3 -45.00 -12.63 24.35
C LYS A 3 -45.72 -11.46 23.65
N GLU A 4 -45.43 -10.23 24.07
CA GLU A 4 -46.04 -9.01 23.48
C GLU A 4 -45.72 -8.88 21.99
N LEU A 5 -44.48 -9.20 21.58
CA LEU A 5 -44.09 -9.13 20.18
C LEU A 5 -44.82 -10.17 19.32
N VAL A 6 -45.04 -11.38 19.85
CA VAL A 6 -45.83 -12.42 19.18
C VAL A 6 -47.31 -12.05 19.12
N GLU A 7 -47.87 -11.50 20.19
CA GLU A 7 -49.26 -11.00 20.22
C GLU A 7 -49.47 -9.88 19.19
N ALA A 8 -48.57 -8.90 19.15
CA ALA A 8 -48.58 -7.82 18.17
C ALA A 8 -48.46 -8.35 16.74
N PHE A 9 -47.56 -9.30 16.51
CA PHE A 9 -47.37 -9.91 15.20
C PHE A 9 -48.62 -10.68 14.74
N ASN A 10 -49.21 -11.50 15.62
CA ASN A 10 -50.44 -12.23 15.33
C ASN A 10 -51.64 -11.30 15.11
N ALA A 11 -51.60 -10.06 15.60
CA ALA A 11 -52.63 -9.05 15.36
C ALA A 11 -52.49 -8.34 13.99
N LEU A 12 -51.34 -8.48 13.30
CA LEU A 12 -51.12 -7.81 12.01
C LEU A 12 -52.06 -8.37 10.92
N PRO A 13 -52.59 -7.50 10.03
CA PRO A 13 -53.32 -7.95 8.85
C PRO A 13 -52.41 -8.79 7.95
N ARG A 14 -52.95 -9.87 7.40
CA ARG A 14 -52.24 -10.79 6.50
C ARG A 14 -53.04 -10.95 5.22
N ARG A 15 -52.45 -10.50 4.10
CA ARG A 15 -53.08 -10.51 2.77
C ARG A 15 -52.15 -11.20 1.75
N PRO A 16 -52.68 -11.89 0.73
CA PRO A 16 -51.86 -12.52 -0.31
C PRO A 16 -51.03 -11.55 -1.16
N LYS A 17 -51.44 -10.28 -1.22
CA LYS A 17 -50.71 -9.20 -1.89
C LYS A 17 -50.09 -8.24 -0.87
N ALA A 18 -48.96 -7.64 -1.24
CA ALA A 18 -48.30 -6.60 -0.44
C ALA A 18 -49.24 -5.39 -0.24
N PRO A 19 -48.97 -4.46 0.70
CA PRO A 19 -49.82 -3.29 0.91
C PRO A 19 -50.06 -2.44 -0.34
N SER A 20 -49.12 -2.46 -1.29
CA SER A 20 -49.28 -1.81 -2.61
C SER A 20 -50.40 -2.42 -3.47
N GLY A 21 -50.83 -3.66 -3.19
CA GLY A 21 -51.77 -4.42 -4.01
C GLY A 21 -51.22 -4.90 -5.36
N LEU A 22 -49.96 -4.60 -5.67
CA LEU A 22 -49.35 -4.86 -6.99
C LEU A 22 -48.62 -6.20 -7.05
N VAL A 23 -47.88 -6.57 -6.00
CA VAL A 23 -47.02 -7.75 -5.97
C VAL A 23 -47.47 -8.76 -4.91
N PRO A 24 -47.12 -10.05 -5.04
CA PRO A 24 -47.34 -11.04 -3.99
C PRO A 24 -46.69 -10.63 -2.67
N ASN A 25 -47.34 -10.93 -1.54
CA ASN A 25 -46.78 -10.72 -0.20
C ASN A 25 -45.83 -11.86 0.20
N GLU A 26 -44.87 -12.15 -0.68
CA GLU A 26 -43.90 -13.22 -0.53
C GLU A 26 -42.51 -12.63 -0.25
N TRP A 27 -41.83 -13.16 0.76
CA TRP A 27 -40.60 -12.57 1.27
C TRP A 27 -39.48 -13.60 1.31
N HIS A 28 -38.30 -13.19 0.86
CA HIS A 28 -37.04 -13.88 1.09
C HIS A 28 -36.35 -13.28 2.32
N PHE A 29 -35.72 -14.13 3.14
CA PHE A 29 -34.74 -13.68 4.11
C PHE A 29 -33.47 -14.54 4.10
N ASP A 30 -32.34 -13.90 4.41
CA ASP A 30 -31.09 -14.57 4.70
C ASP A 30 -30.39 -13.91 5.91
N ILE A 31 -29.34 -14.56 6.41
CA ILE A 31 -28.51 -14.02 7.51
C ILE A 31 -27.15 -13.70 6.93
N ARG A 32 -26.62 -12.52 7.24
CA ARG A 32 -25.28 -12.09 6.81
C ARG A 32 -24.49 -11.59 8.01
N TYR A 33 -23.17 -11.71 7.95
CA TYR A 33 -22.28 -11.10 8.94
C TYR A 33 -21.69 -9.83 8.34
N ILE A 34 -22.09 -8.66 8.86
CA ILE A 34 -21.55 -7.37 8.43
C ILE A 34 -20.40 -6.99 9.35
N GLN A 35 -19.24 -6.80 8.74
CA GLN A 35 -18.02 -6.35 9.40
C GLN A 35 -17.80 -4.86 9.16
N MET A 36 -18.69 -4.03 9.71
CA MET A 36 -18.50 -2.59 9.72
C MET A 36 -18.23 -2.14 11.15
N GLU A 37 -17.07 -1.54 11.36
CA GLU A 37 -16.75 -0.89 12.63
C GLU A 37 -17.61 0.37 12.84
N PRO A 38 -17.95 0.72 14.10
CA PRO A 38 -17.47 0.12 15.34
C PRO A 38 -18.21 -1.14 15.80
N THR A 39 -19.25 -1.59 15.09
CA THR A 39 -20.20 -2.57 15.66
C THR A 39 -20.56 -3.72 14.73
N PRO A 40 -19.58 -4.60 14.41
CA PRO A 40 -19.86 -5.76 13.58
C PRO A 40 -20.95 -6.61 14.19
N SER A 41 -21.84 -7.12 13.34
CA SER A 41 -22.99 -7.87 13.78
C SER A 41 -23.55 -8.74 12.67
N HIS A 42 -24.29 -9.75 13.09
CA HIS A 42 -25.17 -10.45 12.17
C HIS A 42 -26.35 -9.55 11.85
N ILE A 43 -26.81 -9.59 10.62
CA ILE A 43 -28.08 -9.02 10.21
C ILE A 43 -28.96 -10.11 9.65
N ILE A 44 -30.26 -9.90 9.74
CA ILE A 44 -31.24 -10.56 8.88
C ILE A 44 -31.62 -9.58 7.78
N TYR A 45 -31.44 -10.01 6.54
CA TYR A 45 -31.78 -9.23 5.35
C TYR A 45 -33.08 -9.78 4.78
N PHE A 46 -34.01 -8.89 4.45
CA PHE A 46 -35.28 -9.20 3.82
C PHE A 46 -35.32 -8.63 2.41
N LEU A 47 -35.86 -9.40 1.48
CA LEU A 47 -36.16 -8.99 0.12
C LEU A 47 -37.59 -9.40 -0.25
N GLN A 48 -38.37 -8.49 -0.81
CA GLN A 48 -39.55 -8.82 -1.60
C GLN A 48 -39.14 -8.91 -3.08
N PRO A 49 -39.07 -10.11 -3.68
CA PRO A 49 -38.38 -10.32 -4.96
C PRO A 49 -38.93 -9.52 -6.14
N GLU A 50 -40.24 -9.33 -6.20
CA GLU A 50 -40.92 -8.68 -7.32
C GLU A 50 -40.88 -7.15 -7.25
N SER A 51 -40.78 -6.57 -6.05
CA SER A 51 -40.73 -5.11 -5.86
C SER A 51 -39.31 -4.58 -5.65
N HIS A 52 -38.35 -5.48 -5.40
CA HIS A 52 -37.00 -5.13 -4.94
C HIS A 52 -37.00 -4.33 -3.62
N PHE A 53 -38.08 -4.39 -2.84
CA PHE A 53 -38.11 -3.77 -1.52
C PHE A 53 -37.22 -4.57 -0.57
N THR A 54 -36.28 -3.88 0.07
CA THR A 54 -35.31 -4.50 0.98
C THR A 54 -35.41 -3.91 2.38
N HIS A 55 -35.23 -4.75 3.40
CA HIS A 55 -35.11 -4.32 4.79
C HIS A 55 -33.99 -5.09 5.47
N MET A 56 -33.42 -4.55 6.55
CA MET A 56 -32.49 -5.29 7.39
C MET A 56 -32.74 -5.03 8.86
N GLU A 57 -32.56 -6.07 9.67
CA GLU A 57 -32.55 -5.95 11.12
C GLU A 57 -31.24 -6.44 11.69
N ARG A 58 -30.75 -5.74 12.70
CA ARG A 58 -29.54 -6.10 13.43
C ARG A 58 -29.84 -7.21 14.43
N LEU A 59 -28.99 -8.23 14.47
CA LEU A 59 -29.13 -9.35 15.39
C LEU A 59 -28.01 -9.34 16.45
N PRO A 60 -28.34 -9.57 17.74
CA PRO A 60 -29.67 -9.60 18.34
C PRO A 60 -30.41 -8.26 18.30
N ILE A 61 -31.73 -8.33 18.23
CA ILE A 61 -32.61 -7.16 18.32
C ILE A 61 -32.48 -6.50 19.70
N GLY A 62 -32.35 -5.17 19.71
CA GLY A 62 -32.28 -4.35 20.92
C GLY A 62 -30.87 -4.09 21.44
N ILE A 63 -29.84 -4.45 20.67
CA ILE A 63 -28.45 -4.09 20.99
C ILE A 63 -28.22 -2.62 20.63
N ALA A 64 -27.57 -1.88 21.52
CA ALA A 64 -27.20 -0.49 21.28
C ALA A 64 -26.31 -0.35 20.04
N SER A 65 -26.44 0.76 19.30
CA SER A 65 -25.70 1.02 18.06
C SER A 65 -24.18 0.99 18.22
N ASN A 66 -23.67 1.16 19.45
CA ASN A 66 -22.25 1.14 19.82
C ASN A 66 -21.76 -0.19 20.43
N GLN A 67 -22.62 -1.20 20.56
CA GLN A 67 -22.24 -2.54 21.04
C GLN A 67 -22.11 -3.52 19.88
N SER A 68 -21.07 -4.35 19.87
CA SER A 68 -20.89 -5.45 18.90
C SER A 68 -21.96 -6.54 19.05
N GLY A 69 -22.44 -7.06 17.92
CA GLY A 69 -23.43 -8.14 17.87
C GLY A 69 -22.85 -9.54 18.03
N LEU A 70 -21.54 -9.66 18.27
CA LEU A 70 -20.83 -10.94 18.33
C LEU A 70 -21.25 -11.90 19.45
N LYS A 71 -22.02 -11.44 20.44
CA LYS A 71 -22.69 -12.33 21.40
C LYS A 71 -23.57 -13.36 20.70
N PHE A 72 -24.04 -13.06 19.49
CA PHE A 72 -24.73 -13.99 18.61
C PHE A 72 -23.79 -14.37 17.47
N PHE A 73 -23.28 -15.60 17.51
CA PHE A 73 -22.51 -16.19 16.43
C PHE A 73 -22.99 -17.64 16.25
N PRO A 74 -24.14 -17.87 15.61
CA PRO A 74 -24.72 -19.20 15.54
C PRO A 74 -23.85 -20.13 14.70
N GLU A 75 -23.55 -21.33 15.20
CA GLU A 75 -22.83 -22.35 14.43
C GLU A 75 -23.79 -23.24 13.63
N THR A 76 -25.04 -23.34 14.08
CA THR A 76 -26.08 -24.14 13.42
C THR A 76 -27.35 -23.34 13.23
N ALA A 77 -28.17 -23.74 12.26
CA ALA A 77 -29.50 -23.18 12.05
C ALA A 77 -30.38 -23.22 13.32
N LYS A 78 -30.26 -24.29 14.13
CA LYS A 78 -30.99 -24.43 15.40
C LYS A 78 -30.58 -23.37 16.42
N GLU A 79 -29.31 -22.97 16.43
CA GLU A 79 -28.81 -21.89 17.29
C GLU A 79 -29.21 -20.50 16.79
N ALA A 80 -29.26 -20.32 15.46
CA ALA A 80 -29.67 -19.05 14.87
C ALA A 80 -31.18 -18.78 15.11
N ALA A 81 -32.00 -19.83 15.04
CA ALA A 81 -33.45 -19.74 14.97
C ALA A 81 -34.11 -18.83 16.02
N PRO A 82 -33.80 -18.89 17.34
CA PRO A 82 -34.43 -18.01 18.33
C PRO A 82 -34.25 -16.52 18.06
N THR A 83 -33.03 -16.10 17.73
CA THR A 83 -32.71 -14.69 17.47
C THR A 83 -33.27 -14.25 16.12
N VAL A 84 -33.22 -15.12 15.11
CA VAL A 84 -33.75 -14.88 13.76
C VAL A 84 -35.27 -14.75 13.79
N ALA A 85 -35.97 -15.66 14.46
CA ALA A 85 -37.42 -15.60 14.65
C ALA A 85 -37.84 -14.29 15.34
N LYS A 86 -37.13 -13.88 16.41
CA LYS A 86 -37.36 -12.58 17.05
C LYS A 86 -37.13 -11.41 16.09
N GLY A 87 -36.08 -11.47 15.25
CA GLY A 87 -35.79 -10.47 14.22
C GLY A 87 -36.90 -10.36 13.18
N ILE A 88 -37.44 -11.48 12.72
CA ILE A 88 -38.60 -11.53 11.80
C ILE A 88 -39.81 -10.85 12.42
N LEU A 89 -40.20 -11.24 13.65
CA LEU A 89 -41.36 -10.66 14.30
C LEU A 89 -41.18 -9.15 14.52
N HIS A 90 -39.98 -8.73 14.94
CA HIS A 90 -39.65 -7.31 15.13
C HIS A 90 -39.77 -6.50 13.85
N ALA A 91 -39.19 -6.99 12.75
CA ALA A 91 -39.20 -6.31 11.46
C ALA A 91 -40.63 -5.96 11.01
N PHE A 92 -41.53 -6.94 11.01
CA PHE A 92 -42.90 -6.73 10.54
C PHE A 92 -43.77 -5.97 11.53
N VAL A 93 -43.63 -6.19 12.85
CA VAL A 93 -44.35 -5.40 13.87
C VAL A 93 -43.96 -3.93 13.81
N ASN A 94 -42.68 -3.63 13.56
CA ASN A 94 -42.18 -2.26 13.39
C ASN A 94 -42.27 -1.77 11.94
N ASN A 95 -43.13 -2.40 11.12
CA ASN A 95 -43.44 -1.95 9.76
C ASN A 95 -42.19 -1.77 8.88
N MET A 96 -41.20 -2.65 9.03
CA MET A 96 -39.92 -2.62 8.31
C MET A 96 -39.20 -1.26 8.40
N GLY A 97 -39.33 -0.56 9.54
CA GLY A 97 -38.73 0.76 9.75
C GLY A 97 -39.48 1.93 9.11
N CYS A 98 -40.58 1.70 8.37
CA CYS A 98 -41.39 2.74 7.72
C CYS A 98 -42.23 3.59 8.70
N ASN A 99 -41.96 3.51 10.00
CA ASN A 99 -42.68 4.29 11.02
C ASN A 99 -42.20 5.76 11.09
N ASP A 100 -41.13 6.13 10.38
CA ASP A 100 -40.74 7.54 10.24
C ASP A 100 -41.73 8.27 9.33
N LYS A 101 -42.66 8.99 9.98
CA LYS A 101 -43.81 9.67 9.37
C LYS A 101 -43.45 10.70 8.30
N LYS A 102 -42.16 11.05 8.16
CA LYS A 102 -41.71 12.12 7.26
C LYS A 102 -41.44 11.67 5.83
N LEU A 103 -41.20 10.38 5.58
CA LEU A 103 -40.65 9.93 4.29
C LEU A 103 -41.63 9.08 3.46
N TYR A 104 -42.63 8.44 4.06
CA TYR A 104 -43.57 7.56 3.36
C TYR A 104 -45.02 7.76 3.84
N PRO A 105 -46.01 7.80 2.92
CA PRO A 105 -47.42 7.81 3.31
C PRO A 105 -47.72 6.56 4.14
N HIS A 106 -48.49 6.73 5.23
CA HIS A 106 -48.77 5.70 6.23
C HIS A 106 -49.23 4.37 5.62
N THR A 107 -48.32 3.41 5.51
CA THR A 107 -48.67 2.01 5.30
C THR A 107 -48.85 1.34 6.65
N GLU A 108 -50.00 0.70 6.88
CA GLU A 108 -50.22 -0.12 8.08
C GLU A 108 -49.22 -1.28 8.12
N ALA A 109 -48.74 -1.62 9.32
CA ALA A 109 -47.92 -2.82 9.53
C ALA A 109 -48.70 -4.07 9.10
N TYR A 110 -48.03 -5.07 8.53
CA TYR A 110 -48.65 -6.26 7.98
C TYR A 110 -47.75 -7.48 8.17
N ALA A 111 -48.36 -8.67 8.26
CA ALA A 111 -47.62 -9.93 8.28
C ALA A 111 -47.38 -10.44 6.84
N PRO A 112 -46.24 -11.10 6.57
CA PRO A 112 -45.99 -11.69 5.27
C PRO A 112 -46.95 -12.86 5.00
N TRP A 113 -47.30 -13.08 3.73
CA TRP A 113 -48.13 -14.21 3.32
C TRP A 113 -47.32 -15.50 3.30
N LYS A 114 -46.14 -15.45 2.68
CA LYS A 114 -45.15 -16.54 2.70
C LYS A 114 -43.77 -16.00 3.01
N LEU A 115 -42.97 -16.83 3.67
CA LEU A 115 -41.59 -16.54 3.99
C LEU A 115 -40.70 -17.67 3.48
N PHE A 116 -39.61 -17.29 2.83
CA PHE A 116 -38.64 -18.19 2.24
C PHE A 116 -37.24 -17.82 2.71
N THR A 117 -36.36 -18.81 2.80
CA THR A 117 -34.92 -18.57 2.91
C THR A 117 -34.20 -19.49 1.94
N GLU A 118 -32.96 -19.20 1.63
CA GLU A 118 -32.17 -20.03 0.71
C GLU A 118 -31.68 -21.34 1.35
N GLU A 119 -31.68 -21.44 2.68
CA GLU A 119 -31.17 -22.61 3.39
C GLU A 119 -32.28 -23.45 4.03
N LYS A 120 -32.33 -24.73 3.67
CA LYS A 120 -33.36 -25.66 4.14
C LYS A 120 -33.26 -25.89 5.64
N SER A 121 -32.05 -26.07 6.18
CA SER A 121 -31.84 -26.29 7.61
C SER A 121 -32.34 -25.09 8.45
N LEU A 122 -32.09 -23.86 7.99
CA LEU A 122 -32.54 -22.62 8.63
C LEU A 122 -34.05 -22.46 8.54
N ALA A 123 -34.65 -22.71 7.37
CA ALA A 123 -36.10 -22.67 7.18
C ALA A 123 -36.83 -23.55 8.21
N VAL A 124 -36.39 -24.79 8.36
CA VAL A 124 -36.98 -25.76 9.31
C VAL A 124 -36.79 -25.31 10.76
N ALA A 125 -35.59 -24.83 11.12
CA ALA A 125 -35.29 -24.42 12.49
C ALA A 125 -36.10 -23.18 12.91
N VAL A 126 -36.16 -22.16 12.06
CA VAL A 126 -36.90 -20.92 12.32
C VAL A 126 -38.41 -21.18 12.36
N GLY A 127 -38.95 -22.02 11.46
CA GLY A 127 -40.37 -22.38 11.48
C GLY A 127 -40.79 -23.09 12.77
N LYS A 128 -39.98 -24.04 13.25
CA LYS A 128 -40.18 -24.70 14.56
C LYS A 128 -40.13 -23.70 15.72
N GLU A 129 -39.23 -22.73 15.65
CA GLU A 129 -39.06 -21.74 16.69
C GLU A 129 -40.22 -20.72 16.73
N LEU A 130 -40.69 -20.24 15.58
CA LEU A 130 -41.89 -19.40 15.48
C LEU A 130 -43.12 -20.13 16.08
N LYS A 131 -43.27 -21.42 15.76
CA LYS A 131 -44.31 -22.26 16.37
C LYS A 131 -44.17 -22.35 17.89
N ARG A 132 -42.94 -22.56 18.39
CA ARG A 132 -42.64 -22.60 19.83
C ARG A 132 -42.93 -21.27 20.53
N MET A 133 -42.73 -20.14 19.83
CA MET A 133 -43.00 -18.80 20.34
C MET A 133 -44.49 -18.44 20.39
N GLY A 134 -45.38 -19.22 19.74
CA GLY A 134 -46.83 -18.98 19.72
C GLY A 134 -47.34 -18.24 18.47
N VAL A 135 -46.55 -18.20 17.39
CA VAL A 135 -47.05 -17.72 16.09
C VAL A 135 -48.06 -18.72 15.55
N ARG A 136 -49.19 -18.25 14.98
CA ARG A 136 -50.26 -19.14 14.53
C ARG A 136 -49.74 -20.15 13.48
N PRO A 137 -50.10 -21.45 13.57
CA PRO A 137 -49.62 -22.48 12.64
C PRO A 137 -49.88 -22.19 11.16
N ASP A 138 -51.04 -21.60 10.85
CA ASP A 138 -51.47 -21.26 9.49
C ASP A 138 -50.78 -19.99 8.94
N ASP A 139 -50.01 -19.29 9.78
CA ASP A 139 -49.33 -18.06 9.42
C ASP A 139 -47.97 -18.30 8.78
N LEU A 140 -46.94 -18.64 9.56
CA LEU A 140 -45.55 -18.65 9.08
C LEU A 140 -44.71 -19.76 9.70
N CYS A 141 -45.36 -20.75 10.32
CA CYS A 141 -44.65 -21.88 10.90
C CYS A 141 -44.04 -22.82 9.84
N THR A 142 -44.40 -22.62 8.57
CA THR A 142 -43.85 -23.35 7.41
C THR A 142 -43.08 -22.38 6.52
N ILE A 143 -41.75 -22.33 6.69
CA ILE A 143 -40.86 -21.50 5.87
C ILE A 143 -40.38 -22.33 4.67
N GLY A 144 -40.51 -21.76 3.47
CA GLY A 144 -40.08 -22.41 2.23
C GLY A 144 -38.60 -22.22 1.91
N VAL A 145 -38.12 -22.96 0.91
CA VAL A 145 -36.78 -22.75 0.33
C VAL A 145 -36.91 -21.88 -0.92
N SER A 146 -36.10 -20.84 -1.02
CA SER A 146 -36.11 -19.89 -2.14
C SER A 146 -35.60 -20.53 -3.42
N SER A 147 -36.18 -20.15 -4.56
CA SER A 147 -35.65 -20.54 -5.87
C SER A 147 -34.30 -19.87 -6.13
N ARG A 148 -33.47 -20.48 -7.00
CA ARG A 148 -32.15 -19.92 -7.37
C ARG A 148 -32.24 -18.50 -7.92
N ALA A 149 -33.32 -18.18 -8.65
CA ALA A 149 -33.56 -16.84 -9.19
C ALA A 149 -33.76 -15.80 -8.06
N VAL A 150 -34.57 -16.12 -7.06
CA VAL A 150 -34.80 -15.24 -5.89
C VAL A 150 -33.50 -15.00 -5.12
N VAL A 151 -32.68 -16.04 -4.93
CA VAL A 151 -31.37 -15.90 -4.26
C VAL A 151 -30.41 -14.99 -5.05
N GLN A 152 -30.41 -15.08 -6.38
CA GLN A 152 -29.60 -14.19 -7.21
C GLN A 152 -30.08 -12.73 -7.11
N THR A 153 -31.40 -12.50 -7.08
CA THR A 153 -31.97 -11.17 -6.84
C THR A 153 -31.56 -10.64 -5.46
N ALA A 154 -31.70 -11.44 -4.40
CA ALA A 154 -31.28 -11.07 -3.05
C ALA A 154 -29.81 -10.67 -2.97
N ARG A 155 -28.92 -11.42 -3.64
CA ARG A 155 -27.49 -11.09 -3.67
C ARG A 155 -27.20 -9.79 -4.42
N LYS A 156 -27.86 -9.56 -5.56
CA LYS A 156 -27.70 -8.35 -6.36
C LYS A 156 -28.17 -7.12 -5.60
N ASP A 157 -29.37 -7.18 -5.02
CA ASP A 157 -29.97 -6.04 -4.32
C ASP A 157 -29.23 -5.75 -3.03
N PHE A 158 -28.81 -6.78 -2.29
CA PHE A 158 -27.97 -6.59 -1.12
C PHE A 158 -26.63 -5.95 -1.49
N SER A 159 -26.02 -6.30 -2.62
CA SER A 159 -24.75 -5.69 -3.05
C SER A 159 -24.92 -4.19 -3.33
N GLY A 160 -26.02 -3.78 -3.97
CA GLY A 160 -26.35 -2.37 -4.19
C GLY A 160 -26.64 -1.63 -2.88
N PHE A 161 -27.42 -2.24 -2.00
CA PHE A 161 -27.71 -1.71 -0.67
C PHE A 161 -26.44 -1.52 0.17
N PHE A 162 -25.61 -2.55 0.22
CA PHE A 162 -24.37 -2.56 0.99
C PHE A 162 -23.36 -1.54 0.46
N TYR A 163 -23.35 -1.29 -0.86
CA TYR A 163 -22.60 -0.17 -1.43
C TYR A 163 -23.05 1.18 -0.85
N GLY A 164 -24.36 1.44 -0.78
CA GLY A 164 -24.90 2.64 -0.13
C GLY A 164 -24.51 2.73 1.35
N LEU A 165 -24.54 1.61 2.07
CA LEU A 165 -24.15 1.56 3.48
C LEU A 165 -22.67 1.95 3.69
N LYS A 166 -21.77 1.49 2.82
CA LYS A 166 -20.34 1.87 2.84
C LYS A 166 -20.17 3.39 2.73
N MET A 167 -20.89 4.02 1.80
CA MET A 167 -20.84 5.48 1.62
C MET A 167 -21.33 6.23 2.86
N VAL A 168 -22.43 5.79 3.48
CA VAL A 168 -22.96 6.41 4.71
C VAL A 168 -21.98 6.31 5.88
N CYS A 169 -21.17 5.25 5.93
CA CYS A 169 -20.13 5.08 6.93
C CYS A 169 -18.82 5.84 6.61
N GLY A 170 -18.82 6.73 5.61
CA GLY A 170 -17.63 7.51 5.23
C GLY A 170 -16.53 6.68 4.59
N LEU A 171 -16.85 5.47 4.12
CA LEU A 171 -15.96 4.69 3.28
C LEU A 171 -16.17 5.21 1.85
N GLU A 172 -15.30 6.12 1.42
CA GLU A 172 -15.32 6.69 0.09
C GLU A 172 -14.28 5.97 -0.83
N ASP A 173 -14.48 6.11 -2.13
CA ASP A 173 -13.56 5.68 -3.19
C ASP A 173 -13.07 4.22 -3.08
N MET A 174 -11.74 4.04 -3.01
CA MET A 174 -11.05 2.77 -3.11
C MET A 174 -11.36 1.84 -1.93
N VAL A 175 -11.58 2.40 -0.74
CA VAL A 175 -11.91 1.60 0.44
C VAL A 175 -13.30 0.97 0.26
N ALA A 176 -14.25 1.73 -0.28
CA ALA A 176 -15.57 1.20 -0.61
C ALA A 176 -15.50 0.13 -1.70
N ALA A 177 -14.65 0.30 -2.71
CA ALA A 177 -14.50 -0.69 -3.80
C ALA A 177 -13.89 -2.02 -3.33
N VAL A 178 -12.99 -1.98 -2.34
CA VAL A 178 -12.31 -3.15 -1.80
C VAL A 178 -13.21 -3.98 -0.88
N ILE A 179 -14.13 -3.34 -0.14
CA ILE A 179 -15.01 -4.04 0.80
C ILE A 179 -16.14 -4.74 0.06
N GLN A 180 -16.08 -6.07 -0.03
CA GLN A 180 -17.08 -6.89 -0.69
C GLN A 180 -18.35 -7.03 0.15
N ALA A 181 -19.48 -7.18 -0.54
CA ALA A 181 -20.75 -7.44 0.15
C ALA A 181 -20.70 -8.85 0.77
N PRO A 182 -20.98 -9.02 2.08
CA PRO A 182 -20.92 -10.33 2.71
C PRO A 182 -21.95 -11.28 2.10
N ASP A 183 -21.51 -12.52 1.91
CA ASP A 183 -22.37 -13.61 1.51
C ASP A 183 -23.34 -14.02 2.63
N SER A 184 -24.43 -14.63 2.20
CA SER A 184 -25.38 -15.25 3.11
C SER A 184 -24.76 -16.46 3.81
N ILE A 185 -25.09 -16.61 5.09
CA ILE A 185 -24.58 -17.69 5.93
C ILE A 185 -25.26 -19.00 5.54
N LYS A 186 -24.44 -20.01 5.25
CA LYS A 186 -24.85 -21.39 4.99
C LYS A 186 -24.44 -22.29 6.15
N PHE A 187 -25.39 -22.73 6.99
CA PHE A 187 -25.10 -23.68 8.07
C PHE A 187 -24.84 -25.10 7.54
N GLU A 188 -25.46 -25.52 6.43
CA GLU A 188 -25.26 -26.85 5.81
C GLU A 188 -23.82 -27.11 5.35
N ASN A 189 -23.11 -26.08 4.90
CA ASN A 189 -21.71 -26.17 4.48
C ASN A 189 -20.74 -26.06 5.65
N TYR A 190 -21.24 -25.72 6.83
CA TYR A 190 -20.44 -25.56 8.03
C TYR A 190 -20.56 -26.80 8.90
N ARG A 191 -19.65 -27.74 8.69
CA ARG A 191 -19.43 -28.82 9.64
C ARG A 191 -18.51 -28.27 10.72
N VAL A 192 -19.06 -27.94 11.88
CA VAL A 192 -18.22 -27.88 13.08
C VAL A 192 -17.63 -29.27 13.23
N PRO A 193 -16.30 -29.43 13.17
CA PRO A 193 -15.70 -30.72 13.46
C PRO A 193 -16.23 -31.13 14.83
N GLN A 194 -16.97 -32.24 14.87
CA GLN A 194 -17.32 -32.84 16.14
C GLN A 194 -15.99 -33.12 16.84
N PRO A 195 -15.87 -32.91 18.16
CA PRO A 195 -14.66 -33.28 18.85
C PRO A 195 -14.41 -34.75 18.55
N GLU A 196 -13.39 -35.02 17.73
CA GLU A 196 -13.01 -36.38 17.42
C GLU A 196 -12.68 -37.06 18.76
N PRO A 197 -12.99 -38.35 18.92
CA PRO A 197 -12.37 -39.11 20.00
C PRO A 197 -10.86 -38.85 19.96
N MET A 198 -10.19 -38.88 21.12
CA MET A 198 -8.74 -38.66 21.17
C MET A 198 -8.09 -39.47 20.05
N SER A 199 -7.20 -38.82 19.28
CA SER A 199 -6.54 -39.51 18.18
C SER A 199 -5.90 -40.79 18.72
N ALA A 200 -5.82 -41.86 17.91
CA ALA A 200 -5.23 -43.13 18.37
C ALA A 200 -3.82 -42.94 18.96
N ILE A 201 -3.07 -41.96 18.45
CA ILE A 201 -1.75 -41.55 18.94
C ILE A 201 -1.85 -40.89 20.33
N GLU A 202 -2.85 -40.05 20.56
CA GLU A 202 -3.07 -39.41 21.85
C GLU A 202 -3.62 -40.39 22.89
N GLU A 203 -4.47 -41.34 22.48
CA GLU A 203 -4.87 -42.48 23.32
C GLU A 203 -3.69 -43.39 23.66
N GLU A 204 -2.76 -43.62 22.72
CA GLU A 204 -1.53 -44.36 22.96
C GLU A 204 -0.59 -43.62 23.93
N LEU A 205 -0.34 -42.32 23.70
CA LEU A 205 0.45 -41.47 24.61
C LEU A 205 -0.17 -41.39 26.01
N ASN A 206 -1.51 -41.36 26.12
CA ASN A 206 -2.20 -41.31 27.41
C ASN A 206 -2.37 -42.68 28.09
N ARG A 207 -2.22 -43.80 27.36
CA ARG A 207 -2.28 -45.16 27.93
C ARG A 207 -1.07 -45.44 28.81
N ASP A 208 0.09 -44.90 28.45
CA ASP A 208 1.35 -45.10 29.18
C ASP A 208 1.54 -44.14 30.37
N LEU A 209 0.67 -43.13 30.49
CA LEU A 209 0.66 -42.20 31.63
C LEU A 209 -0.24 -42.73 32.75
N ASP A 210 0.22 -42.60 33.99
CA ASP A 210 -0.65 -42.75 35.16
C ASP A 210 -1.64 -41.58 35.28
N ASP A 211 -2.53 -41.63 36.28
CA ASP A 211 -3.54 -40.59 36.48
C ASP A 211 -2.92 -39.21 36.72
N GLU A 212 -1.75 -39.17 37.37
CA GLU A 212 -1.00 -37.94 37.60
C GLU A 212 -0.40 -37.39 36.30
N GLY A 213 0.21 -38.24 35.47
CA GLY A 213 0.74 -37.89 34.16
C GLY A 213 -0.35 -37.39 33.20
N ARG A 214 -1.53 -38.02 33.21
CA ARG A 214 -2.70 -37.54 32.45
C ARG A 214 -3.18 -36.18 32.94
N LEU A 215 -3.27 -35.97 34.25
CA LEU A 215 -3.64 -34.68 34.83
C LEU A 215 -2.63 -33.59 34.49
N LEU A 216 -1.33 -33.88 34.60
CA LEU A 216 -0.24 -32.95 34.26
C LEU A 216 -0.26 -32.57 32.78
N ASN A 217 -0.54 -33.52 31.89
CA ASN A 217 -0.72 -33.23 30.46
C ASN A 217 -1.86 -32.22 30.26
N GLU A 218 -3.04 -32.50 30.81
CA GLU A 218 -4.22 -31.63 30.70
C GLU A 218 -4.02 -30.23 31.31
N ILE A 219 -3.30 -30.14 32.44
CA ILE A 219 -2.92 -28.84 33.03
C ILE A 219 -1.92 -28.11 32.12
N GLY A 220 -0.96 -28.81 31.51
CA GLY A 220 -0.05 -28.23 30.52
C GLY A 220 -0.78 -27.63 29.32
N LYS A 221 -1.82 -28.31 28.82
CA LYS A 221 -2.70 -27.78 27.77
C LYS A 221 -3.41 -26.50 28.23
N TYR A 222 -3.98 -26.51 29.45
CA TYR A 222 -4.60 -25.33 30.04
C TYR A 222 -3.62 -24.15 30.18
N CYS A 223 -2.42 -24.38 30.69
CA CYS A 223 -1.36 -23.36 30.79
C CYS A 223 -1.02 -22.75 29.44
N THR A 224 -0.97 -23.57 28.39
CA THR A 224 -0.67 -23.12 27.03
C THR A 224 -1.75 -22.16 26.50
N ILE A 225 -3.03 -22.51 26.68
CA ILE A 225 -4.16 -21.67 26.24
C ILE A 225 -4.29 -20.42 27.10
N TRP A 226 -4.10 -20.56 28.41
CA TRP A 226 -4.10 -19.44 29.34
C TRP A 226 -3.01 -18.43 28.99
N SER A 227 -1.78 -18.91 28.74
CA SER A 227 -0.64 -18.05 28.42
C SER A 227 -0.68 -17.48 27.00
N SER A 228 -1.33 -18.13 26.05
CA SER A 228 -1.51 -17.58 24.69
C SER A 228 -2.43 -16.36 24.67
N GLY A 229 -3.43 -16.32 25.56
CA GLY A 229 -4.32 -15.17 25.75
C GLY A 229 -3.71 -14.05 26.60
N LEU A 230 -2.71 -14.33 27.43
CA LEU A 230 -2.16 -13.36 28.39
C LEU A 230 -1.39 -12.22 27.68
N PRO A 231 -1.67 -10.94 27.98
CA PRO A 231 -0.81 -9.84 27.53
C PRO A 231 0.61 -10.02 28.04
N SER A 232 1.61 -9.83 27.18
CA SER A 232 3.01 -10.04 27.57
C SER A 232 3.45 -9.00 28.62
N ASP A 233 4.02 -9.44 29.74
CA ASP A 233 4.65 -8.59 30.77
C ASP A 233 5.97 -7.94 30.29
N GLY A 234 6.44 -8.35 29.11
CA GLY A 234 7.57 -7.83 28.34
C GLY A 234 8.92 -7.86 29.05
N THR A 235 9.02 -8.63 30.12
CA THR A 235 10.29 -9.25 30.47
C THR A 235 10.62 -10.27 29.38
N GLU A 236 11.89 -10.33 28.96
CA GLU A 236 12.32 -11.09 27.78
C GLU A 236 11.74 -12.52 27.77
N TYR A 237 11.11 -12.89 26.65
CA TYR A 237 10.65 -14.24 26.36
C TYR A 237 11.87 -15.13 26.07
N GLU A 238 12.73 -15.34 27.07
CA GLU A 238 13.76 -16.38 27.01
C GLU A 238 13.05 -17.73 27.12
N ALA A 239 13.20 -18.59 26.12
CA ALA A 239 12.59 -19.93 26.10
C ALA A 239 12.90 -20.75 27.37
N LYS A 240 14.02 -20.45 28.06
CA LYS A 240 14.41 -21.08 29.34
C LYS A 240 13.58 -20.60 30.54
N SER A 241 13.08 -19.36 30.56
CA SER A 241 12.22 -18.87 31.66
C SER A 241 10.80 -19.42 31.55
N HIS A 242 10.34 -19.70 30.33
CA HIS A 242 8.98 -20.16 30.06
C HIS A 242 8.69 -21.52 30.70
N GLY A 243 9.61 -22.49 30.61
CA GLY A 243 9.46 -23.80 31.24
C GLY A 243 9.30 -23.73 32.76
N ASN A 244 10.16 -22.96 33.44
CA ASN A 244 10.08 -22.76 34.90
C ASN A 244 8.81 -22.01 35.33
N LYS A 245 8.33 -21.08 34.50
CA LYS A 245 7.06 -20.37 34.75
C LYS A 245 5.89 -21.32 34.63
N ILE A 246 5.86 -22.18 33.60
CA ILE A 246 4.81 -23.21 33.43
C ILE A 246 4.75 -24.14 34.64
N PHE A 247 5.88 -24.64 35.15
CA PHE A 247 5.87 -25.53 36.33
C PHE A 247 5.30 -24.87 37.58
N ARG A 248 5.57 -23.58 37.83
CA ARG A 248 4.96 -22.85 38.94
C ARG A 248 3.46 -22.63 38.75
N GLU A 249 3.04 -22.32 37.52
CA GLU A 249 1.62 -22.16 37.18
C GLU A 249 0.85 -23.48 37.29
N ILE A 250 1.48 -24.61 36.95
CA ILE A 250 0.87 -25.95 37.11
C ILE A 250 0.42 -26.17 38.55
N GLU A 251 1.27 -25.89 39.54
CA GLU A 251 0.93 -26.08 40.96
C GLU A 251 -0.18 -25.13 41.43
N ILE A 252 -0.19 -23.89 40.94
CA ILE A 252 -1.27 -22.93 41.21
C ILE A 252 -2.60 -23.41 40.62
N ILE A 253 -2.56 -23.99 39.41
CA ILE A 253 -3.75 -24.51 38.74
C ILE A 253 -4.26 -25.78 39.44
N LYS A 254 -3.38 -26.68 39.90
CA LYS A 254 -3.77 -27.83 40.73
C LYS A 254 -4.54 -27.37 41.96
N ALA A 255 -3.99 -26.45 42.74
CA ALA A 255 -4.67 -25.89 43.91
C ALA A 255 -6.01 -25.24 43.55
N ARG A 256 -6.07 -24.49 42.44
CA ARG A 256 -7.32 -23.86 41.96
C ARG A 256 -8.38 -24.89 41.52
N LEU A 257 -7.97 -26.02 40.94
CA LEU A 257 -8.87 -27.11 40.54
C LEU A 257 -9.47 -27.80 41.76
N GLU A 258 -8.69 -27.99 42.82
CA GLU A 258 -9.14 -28.54 44.11
C GLU A 258 -10.10 -27.61 44.85
N GLU A 259 -9.75 -26.32 44.96
CA GLU A 259 -10.57 -25.31 45.63
C GLU A 259 -11.88 -25.01 44.88
N LYS A 260 -11.86 -25.12 43.55
CA LYS A 260 -12.99 -24.76 42.68
C LYS A 260 -13.32 -25.91 41.72
N PRO A 261 -14.06 -26.94 42.20
CA PRO A 261 -14.54 -28.01 41.34
C PRO A 261 -15.57 -27.47 40.33
N GLU A 262 -15.86 -28.25 39.27
CA GLU A 262 -16.72 -27.86 38.15
C GLU A 262 -18.01 -27.16 38.59
N ARG A 263 -18.73 -27.75 39.56
CA ARG A 263 -20.01 -27.22 40.04
C ARG A 263 -19.87 -25.81 40.65
N VAL A 264 -18.77 -25.54 41.34
CA VAL A 264 -18.51 -24.24 42.00
C VAL A 264 -18.16 -23.19 40.95
N VAL A 265 -17.24 -23.50 40.02
CA VAL A 265 -16.85 -22.57 38.96
C VAL A 265 -18.03 -22.27 38.03
N ASN A 266 -18.78 -23.31 37.63
CA ASN A 266 -19.96 -23.14 36.78
C ASN A 266 -21.02 -22.26 37.47
N ALA A 267 -21.33 -22.53 38.74
CA ALA A 267 -22.30 -21.72 39.48
C ALA A 267 -21.85 -20.27 39.67
N ALA A 268 -20.54 -20.02 39.86
CA ALA A 268 -19.99 -18.67 39.93
C ALA A 268 -20.04 -17.96 38.57
N ALA A 269 -19.68 -18.66 37.49
CA ALA A 269 -19.75 -18.15 36.13
C ALA A 269 -21.20 -17.82 35.70
N ASP A 270 -22.17 -18.62 36.12
CA ASP A 270 -23.61 -18.36 35.89
C ASP A 270 -24.13 -17.16 36.70
N ARG A 271 -23.52 -16.87 37.86
CA ARG A 271 -23.76 -15.62 38.61
C ARG A 271 -23.05 -14.39 38.02
N GLY A 272 -22.35 -14.55 36.90
CA GLY A 272 -21.69 -13.46 36.17
C GLY A 272 -20.30 -13.08 36.69
N ASP A 273 -19.64 -13.97 37.43
CA ASP A 273 -18.22 -13.84 37.76
C ASP A 273 -17.37 -14.03 36.49
N ALA A 274 -16.59 -13.01 36.11
CA ALA A 274 -15.83 -13.00 34.87
C ALA A 274 -14.62 -13.95 34.91
N ASP A 275 -13.96 -14.08 36.05
CA ASP A 275 -12.83 -14.99 36.24
C ASP A 275 -13.30 -16.44 36.20
N ALA A 276 -14.41 -16.74 36.87
CA ALA A 276 -15.01 -18.07 36.80
C ALA A 276 -15.53 -18.40 35.40
N ALA A 277 -16.05 -17.42 34.66
CA ALA A 277 -16.46 -17.62 33.27
C ALA A 277 -15.25 -17.87 32.34
N LEU A 278 -14.15 -17.15 32.52
CA LEU A 278 -12.91 -17.41 31.77
C LEU A 278 -12.38 -18.82 32.06
N ASP A 279 -12.24 -19.17 33.34
CA ASP A 279 -11.78 -20.49 33.80
C ASP A 279 -12.65 -21.62 33.27
N TYR A 280 -13.98 -21.54 33.48
CA TYR A 280 -14.92 -22.55 32.98
C TYR A 280 -14.92 -22.65 31.45
N GLY A 281 -14.79 -21.51 30.76
CA GLY A 281 -14.66 -21.46 29.30
C GLY A 281 -13.46 -22.26 28.79
N ILE A 282 -12.31 -22.12 29.45
CA ILE A 282 -11.08 -22.85 29.08
C ILE A 282 -11.19 -24.34 29.43
N ARG A 283 -11.70 -24.69 30.61
CA ARG A 283 -11.87 -26.09 31.06
C ARG A 283 -12.81 -26.92 30.19
N GLN A 284 -13.70 -26.28 29.43
CA GLN A 284 -14.70 -26.94 28.58
C GLN A 284 -14.26 -27.03 27.10
N GLY A 285 -13.17 -26.34 26.74
CA GLY A 285 -12.76 -26.13 25.36
C GLY A 285 -12.03 -27.32 24.74
N THR A 286 -12.26 -27.51 23.44
CA THR A 286 -11.57 -28.46 22.59
C THR A 286 -10.80 -27.68 21.55
N PHE A 287 -9.47 -27.68 21.65
CA PHE A 287 -8.61 -26.87 20.81
C PHE A 287 -7.72 -27.74 19.92
N PHE A 288 -7.53 -27.38 18.65
CA PHE A 288 -6.70 -28.12 17.69
C PHE A 288 -5.42 -27.35 17.38
N GLN A 289 -4.27 -27.82 17.85
CA GLN A 289 -2.99 -27.42 17.26
C GLN A 289 -2.55 -28.48 16.25
N ASN A 290 -1.98 -28.05 15.13
CA ASN A 290 -1.64 -28.84 13.92
C ASN A 290 -0.85 -30.17 14.11
N ILE A 291 -0.57 -30.61 15.34
CA ILE A 291 0.08 -31.89 15.65
C ILE A 291 -0.60 -32.66 16.82
N CYS A 292 -1.39 -32.02 17.71
CA CYS A 292 -2.13 -32.70 18.79
C CYS A 292 -3.46 -31.97 19.11
N ALA A 293 -4.56 -32.71 19.30
CA ALA A 293 -5.82 -32.17 19.79
C ALA A 293 -5.69 -31.79 21.28
N LEU A 294 -5.55 -30.50 21.58
CA LEU A 294 -5.56 -29.98 22.95
C LEU A 294 -7.00 -29.93 23.49
N SER A 295 -7.58 -31.09 23.81
CA SER A 295 -8.90 -31.14 24.44
C SER A 295 -8.77 -31.09 25.96
N ILE A 296 -9.09 -29.96 26.58
CA ILE A 296 -9.00 -29.79 28.04
C ILE A 296 -10.26 -30.37 28.66
N GLY A 297 -10.13 -31.49 29.38
CA GLY A 297 -11.20 -32.14 30.13
C GLY A 297 -11.05 -31.98 31.64
N LEU A 298 -10.43 -30.89 32.11
CA LEU A 298 -10.04 -30.66 33.51
C LEU A 298 -11.24 -30.64 34.47
N GLY A 299 -11.70 -31.83 34.85
CA GLY A 299 -12.86 -32.07 35.71
C GLY A 299 -14.20 -31.65 35.08
N CYS A 300 -14.24 -31.39 33.77
CA CYS A 300 -15.35 -30.76 33.06
C CYS A 300 -15.78 -31.60 31.84
N LYS A 301 -17.09 -31.78 31.63
CA LYS A 301 -17.56 -32.44 30.40
C LYS A 301 -17.38 -31.52 29.20
N ARG A 302 -16.45 -31.86 28.29
CA ARG A 302 -16.14 -31.11 27.05
C ARG A 302 -17.41 -30.63 26.33
N ASN A 303 -17.49 -29.33 26.07
CA ASN A 303 -18.61 -28.74 25.37
C ASN A 303 -18.17 -27.44 24.68
N ARG A 304 -17.84 -27.56 23.39
CA ARG A 304 -17.35 -26.45 22.55
C ARG A 304 -18.25 -25.22 22.60
N LYS A 305 -19.56 -25.43 22.53
CA LYS A 305 -20.55 -24.34 22.59
C LYS A 305 -20.51 -23.63 23.93
N ARG A 306 -20.57 -24.37 25.04
CA ARG A 306 -20.49 -23.78 26.38
C ARG A 306 -19.17 -23.04 26.55
N SER A 307 -18.05 -23.63 26.14
CA SER A 307 -16.73 -22.98 26.18
C SER A 307 -16.79 -21.58 25.56
N ARG A 308 -17.28 -21.45 24.32
CA ARG A 308 -17.49 -20.15 23.66
C ARG A 308 -18.41 -19.24 24.46
N ASP A 309 -19.57 -19.73 24.88
CA ASP A 309 -20.57 -18.91 25.57
C ASP A 309 -20.01 -18.30 26.86
N TYR A 310 -19.18 -19.05 27.62
CA TYR A 310 -18.51 -18.53 28.81
C TYR A 310 -17.31 -17.62 28.51
N LEU A 311 -16.54 -17.88 27.45
CA LEU A 311 -15.50 -16.96 26.98
C LEU A 311 -16.12 -15.60 26.56
N ILE A 312 -17.26 -15.62 25.86
CA ILE A 312 -18.03 -14.41 25.52
C ILE A 312 -18.54 -13.73 26.79
N LYS A 313 -19.05 -14.48 27.78
CA LYS A 313 -19.45 -13.90 29.08
C LYS A 313 -18.26 -13.19 29.76
N ALA A 314 -17.07 -13.80 29.76
CA ALA A 314 -15.86 -13.21 30.35
C ALA A 314 -15.40 -11.95 29.59
N ALA A 315 -15.40 -12.00 28.25
CA ALA A 315 -14.99 -10.89 27.38
C ALA A 315 -15.89 -9.66 27.51
N TYR A 316 -17.20 -9.86 27.70
CA TYR A 316 -18.19 -8.77 27.73
C TYR A 316 -18.78 -8.49 29.11
N SER A 317 -18.27 -9.11 30.18
CA SER A 317 -18.73 -8.82 31.54
C SER A 317 -18.26 -7.42 31.97
N SER A 318 -19.18 -6.63 32.52
CA SER A 318 -18.86 -5.33 33.11
C SER A 318 -17.98 -5.45 34.36
N LYS A 319 -17.94 -6.63 34.99
CA LYS A 319 -17.09 -6.94 36.15
C LYS A 319 -15.68 -7.43 35.76
N SER A 320 -15.44 -7.69 34.47
CA SER A 320 -14.17 -8.21 33.97
C SER A 320 -13.11 -7.11 33.90
N SER A 321 -11.90 -7.40 34.40
CA SER A 321 -10.75 -6.52 34.20
C SER A 321 -10.35 -6.48 32.72
N GLN A 322 -9.67 -5.43 32.27
CA GLN A 322 -9.23 -5.35 30.87
C GLN A 322 -8.28 -6.50 30.51
N THR A 323 -7.49 -7.00 31.46
CA THR A 323 -6.65 -8.19 31.29
C THR A 323 -7.49 -9.43 31.01
N ILE A 324 -8.53 -9.70 31.81
CA ILE A 324 -9.41 -10.86 31.61
C ILE A 324 -10.14 -10.76 30.26
N LYS A 325 -10.57 -9.55 29.87
CA LYS A 325 -11.19 -9.34 28.54
C LYS A 325 -10.20 -9.59 27.41
N ALA A 326 -8.97 -9.08 27.51
CA ALA A 326 -7.91 -9.31 26.52
C ALA A 326 -7.61 -10.80 26.38
N MET A 327 -7.54 -11.52 27.50
CA MET A 327 -7.35 -12.98 27.52
C MET A 327 -8.50 -13.74 26.88
N ALA A 328 -9.73 -13.43 27.28
CA ALA A 328 -10.92 -14.06 26.71
C ALA A 328 -11.00 -13.85 25.19
N HIS A 329 -10.70 -12.64 24.71
CA HIS A 329 -10.60 -12.35 23.28
C HIS A 329 -9.45 -13.11 22.60
N GLY A 330 -8.26 -13.17 23.22
CA GLY A 330 -7.13 -13.94 22.72
C GLY A 330 -7.46 -15.43 22.51
N ILE A 331 -8.19 -16.03 23.46
CA ILE A 331 -8.60 -17.43 23.40
C ILE A 331 -9.73 -17.63 22.37
N LEU A 332 -10.64 -16.66 22.22
CA LEU A 332 -11.67 -16.69 21.18
C LEU A 332 -11.07 -16.68 19.77
N ILE A 333 -9.96 -15.94 19.54
CA ILE A 333 -9.24 -15.97 18.25
C ILE A 333 -8.88 -17.41 17.89
N GLN A 334 -8.23 -18.13 18.82
CA GLN A 334 -7.83 -19.51 18.61
C GLN A 334 -9.05 -20.41 18.41
N TRP A 335 -10.09 -20.24 19.24
CA TRP A 335 -11.34 -20.99 19.12
C TRP A 335 -11.96 -20.88 17.73
N TYR A 336 -12.03 -19.68 17.14
CA TYR A 336 -12.61 -19.48 15.80
C TYR A 336 -11.76 -20.08 14.67
N LEU A 337 -10.44 -20.06 14.81
CA LEU A 337 -9.53 -20.60 13.80
C LEU A 337 -9.62 -22.12 13.71
N GLU A 338 -9.80 -22.76 14.86
CA GLU A 338 -9.91 -24.22 14.99
C GLU A 338 -11.30 -24.74 14.63
N SER A 339 -12.30 -23.88 14.45
CA SER A 339 -13.62 -24.28 13.90
C SER A 339 -13.58 -24.67 12.42
N ASN A 340 -12.44 -24.53 11.75
CA ASN A 340 -12.31 -24.72 10.31
C ASN A 340 -11.71 -26.09 9.98
N ASP A 341 -12.55 -27.03 9.54
CA ASP A 341 -12.12 -28.32 9.00
C ASP A 341 -11.84 -28.18 7.49
N GLY A 342 -10.57 -28.09 7.09
CA GLY A 342 -10.16 -28.11 5.69
C GLY A 342 -10.09 -26.77 4.93
N GLY A 343 -10.27 -25.63 5.60
CA GLY A 343 -10.08 -24.30 5.01
C GLY A 343 -10.72 -23.20 5.84
N ILE A 344 -10.11 -22.01 5.89
CA ILE A 344 -10.59 -20.93 6.74
C ILE A 344 -11.88 -20.34 6.17
N HIS A 345 -13.02 -20.58 6.82
CA HIS A 345 -14.28 -19.98 6.41
C HIS A 345 -14.25 -18.47 6.70
N PRO A 346 -14.61 -17.59 5.74
CA PRO A 346 -14.51 -16.13 5.90
C PRO A 346 -15.13 -15.58 7.18
N ARG A 347 -16.33 -16.03 7.56
CA ARG A 347 -16.99 -15.61 8.81
C ARG A 347 -16.17 -15.88 10.08
N CYS A 348 -15.47 -17.02 10.15
CA CYS A 348 -14.64 -17.37 11.31
C CYS A 348 -13.35 -16.56 11.30
N ALA A 349 -12.76 -16.32 10.12
CA ALA A 349 -11.64 -15.40 9.97
C ALA A 349 -11.98 -13.99 10.45
N PHE A 350 -13.13 -13.46 10.04
CA PHE A 350 -13.56 -12.12 10.41
C PHE A 350 -13.92 -12.00 11.90
N ALA A 351 -14.54 -13.02 12.49
CA ALA A 351 -14.74 -13.07 13.93
C ALA A 351 -13.41 -13.13 14.70
N ALA A 352 -12.47 -13.97 14.26
CA ALA A 352 -11.12 -14.07 14.82
C ALA A 352 -10.39 -12.72 14.71
N ALA A 353 -10.44 -12.07 13.55
CA ALA A 353 -9.80 -10.79 13.32
C ALA A 353 -10.41 -9.65 14.15
N HIS A 354 -11.74 -9.66 14.37
CA HIS A 354 -12.35 -8.69 15.27
C HIS A 354 -11.95 -8.91 16.72
N HIS A 355 -11.95 -10.16 17.20
CA HIS A 355 -11.44 -10.47 18.54
C HIS A 355 -9.95 -10.12 18.67
N CYS A 356 -9.18 -10.28 17.60
CA CYS A 356 -7.79 -9.86 17.53
C CYS A 356 -7.64 -8.34 17.67
N ASN A 357 -8.48 -7.56 16.99
CA ASN A 357 -8.46 -6.09 17.08
C ASN A 357 -8.80 -5.61 18.50
N ILE A 358 -9.87 -6.14 19.10
CA ILE A 358 -10.23 -5.80 20.49
C ILE A 358 -9.13 -6.25 21.46
N ALA A 359 -8.59 -7.46 21.31
CA ALA A 359 -7.51 -7.94 22.18
C ALA A 359 -6.27 -7.05 22.09
N ALA A 360 -5.89 -6.61 20.88
CA ALA A 360 -4.79 -5.68 20.67
C ALA A 360 -5.03 -4.34 21.38
N GLN A 361 -6.24 -3.77 21.22
CA GLN A 361 -6.64 -2.54 21.90
C GLN A 361 -6.58 -2.66 23.43
N LEU A 362 -7.17 -3.73 23.98
CA LEU A 362 -7.16 -3.97 25.43
C LEU A 362 -5.74 -4.19 25.96
N CYS A 363 -4.86 -4.83 25.18
CA CYS A 363 -3.45 -4.97 25.56
C CYS A 363 -2.72 -3.63 25.64
N LEU A 364 -3.06 -2.67 24.76
CA LEU A 364 -2.53 -1.31 24.82
C LEU A 364 -2.98 -0.58 26.10
N ASP A 365 -4.25 -0.73 26.48
CA ASP A 365 -4.80 -0.14 27.70
C ASP A 365 -4.13 -0.70 28.97
N VAL A 366 -3.84 -2.00 29.00
CA VAL A 366 -3.22 -2.68 30.15
C VAL A 366 -1.72 -2.40 30.25
N SER A 367 -1.01 -2.16 29.13
CA SER A 367 0.44 -1.94 29.13
C SER A 367 0.87 -0.80 28.18
N PRO A 368 0.81 0.47 28.64
CA PRO A 368 1.11 1.63 27.79
C PRO A 368 2.60 1.77 27.39
N SER A 369 3.51 0.99 28.00
CA SER A 369 4.97 1.09 27.79
C SER A 369 5.52 0.58 26.46
N GLY A 370 4.68 0.41 25.43
CA GLY A 370 5.08 0.05 24.07
C GLY A 370 4.59 -1.33 23.65
N ALA A 371 3.41 -1.32 23.02
CA ALA A 371 2.63 -2.39 22.37
C ALA A 371 3.06 -3.84 22.65
N ARG A 372 2.24 -4.53 23.44
CA ARG A 372 2.41 -5.94 23.77
C ARG A 372 1.10 -6.67 23.56
N ALA A 373 0.81 -7.01 22.32
CA ALA A 373 -0.27 -7.94 22.03
C ALA A 373 0.03 -9.33 22.62
N SER A 374 -1.03 -10.08 22.93
CA SER A 374 -0.90 -11.46 23.38
C SER A 374 -0.27 -12.35 22.30
N PRO A 375 0.38 -13.48 22.67
CA PRO A 375 0.90 -14.44 21.70
C PRO A 375 -0.15 -14.90 20.67
N ALA A 376 -1.41 -15.07 21.08
CA ALA A 376 -2.51 -15.43 20.18
C ALA A 376 -2.75 -14.38 19.09
N VAL A 377 -2.77 -13.09 19.45
CA VAL A 377 -2.88 -11.97 18.49
C VAL A 377 -1.71 -11.98 17.52
N LEU A 378 -0.47 -12.06 18.02
CA LEU A 378 0.72 -12.03 17.17
C LEU A 378 0.82 -13.25 16.24
N TRP A 379 0.45 -14.43 16.73
CA TRP A 379 0.42 -15.64 15.94
C TRP A 379 -0.62 -15.55 14.83
N PHE A 380 -1.87 -15.16 15.15
CA PHE A 380 -2.92 -14.98 14.16
C PHE A 380 -2.51 -13.94 13.11
N MET A 381 -2.00 -12.79 13.54
CA MET A 381 -1.59 -11.71 12.63
C MET A 381 -0.48 -12.14 11.67
N SER A 382 0.52 -12.88 12.16
CA SER A 382 1.67 -13.29 11.35
C SER A 382 1.45 -14.53 10.48
N LYS A 383 0.60 -15.46 10.92
CA LYS A 383 0.41 -16.77 10.24
C LYS A 383 -0.87 -16.87 9.44
N THR A 384 -1.92 -16.19 9.87
CA THR A 384 -3.24 -16.37 9.29
C THR A 384 -3.73 -15.09 8.63
N PHE A 385 -3.73 -13.97 9.35
CA PHE A 385 -4.20 -12.70 8.85
C PHE A 385 -3.44 -12.25 7.61
N LYS A 386 -2.10 -12.30 7.63
CA LYS A 386 -1.29 -11.89 6.48
C LYS A 386 -1.69 -12.63 5.20
N ASN A 387 -1.82 -13.95 5.27
CA ASN A 387 -2.23 -14.75 4.12
C ASN A 387 -3.67 -14.44 3.69
N LEU A 388 -4.62 -14.36 4.63
CA LEU A 388 -6.01 -14.03 4.32
C LEU A 388 -6.17 -12.62 3.73
N SER A 389 -5.35 -11.68 4.17
CA SER A 389 -5.39 -10.29 3.73
C SER A 389 -4.87 -10.08 2.31
N GLU A 390 -4.13 -11.05 1.75
CA GLU A 390 -3.77 -11.06 0.33
C GLU A 390 -5.02 -11.28 -0.54
N ASP A 391 -5.92 -12.16 -0.09
CA ASP A 391 -7.20 -12.45 -0.76
C ASP A 391 -8.33 -11.49 -0.36
N VAL A 392 -8.26 -10.93 0.86
CA VAL A 392 -9.31 -10.11 1.48
C VAL A 392 -8.70 -8.79 2.04
N PRO A 393 -8.31 -7.85 1.17
CA PRO A 393 -7.54 -6.66 1.56
C PRO A 393 -8.30 -5.71 2.49
N GLU A 394 -9.64 -5.76 2.48
CA GLU A 394 -10.51 -5.04 3.41
C GLU A 394 -10.17 -5.30 4.89
N MET A 395 -9.58 -6.45 5.22
CA MET A 395 -9.10 -6.74 6.58
C MET A 395 -8.08 -5.70 7.07
N TYR A 396 -7.25 -5.13 6.20
CA TYR A 396 -6.28 -4.10 6.60
C TYR A 396 -6.94 -2.82 7.12
N TYR A 397 -8.13 -2.50 6.62
CA TYR A 397 -8.84 -1.29 7.00
C TYR A 397 -9.59 -1.44 8.32
N TRP A 398 -10.14 -2.62 8.58
CA TRP A 398 -11.00 -2.87 9.73
C TRP A 398 -10.25 -3.19 11.02
N TYR A 399 -8.98 -3.60 10.95
CA TYR A 399 -8.28 -4.17 12.11
C TYR A 399 -6.98 -3.43 12.44
N LYS A 400 -7.08 -2.09 12.46
CA LYS A 400 -5.94 -1.17 12.60
C LYS A 400 -5.13 -1.41 13.88
N ASP A 401 -5.78 -1.72 15.00
CA ASP A 401 -5.07 -1.94 16.26
C ASP A 401 -4.27 -3.24 16.25
N ALA A 402 -4.82 -4.29 15.65
CA ALA A 402 -4.11 -5.55 15.47
C ALA A 402 -2.90 -5.41 14.52
N ILE A 403 -3.06 -4.64 13.44
CA ILE A 403 -1.98 -4.34 12.49
C ILE A 403 -0.90 -3.50 13.16
N HIS A 404 -1.28 -2.45 13.88
CA HIS A 404 -0.36 -1.62 14.63
C HIS A 404 0.44 -2.46 15.64
N ALA A 405 -0.22 -3.37 16.35
CA ALA A 405 0.46 -4.28 17.28
C ALA A 405 1.47 -5.21 16.57
N LEU A 406 1.15 -5.70 15.37
CA LEU A 406 2.07 -6.48 14.54
C LEU A 406 3.28 -5.62 14.10
N GLU A 407 3.04 -4.43 13.57
CA GLU A 407 4.08 -3.51 13.10
C GLU A 407 5.06 -3.13 14.22
N VAL A 408 4.54 -2.82 15.42
CA VAL A 408 5.38 -2.52 16.57
C VAL A 408 6.23 -3.74 16.93
N ARG A 409 5.66 -4.96 16.88
CA ARG A 409 6.40 -6.19 17.16
C ARG A 409 7.47 -6.46 16.10
N GLU A 410 7.17 -6.29 14.83
CA GLU A 410 8.13 -6.44 13.73
C GLU A 410 9.26 -5.41 13.83
N LYS A 411 8.95 -4.17 14.20
CA LYS A 411 9.94 -3.13 14.50
C LYS A 411 10.84 -3.53 15.66
N GLN A 412 10.27 -4.04 16.77
CA GLN A 412 11.05 -4.55 17.90
C GLN A 412 11.98 -5.71 17.47
N TYR A 413 11.49 -6.66 16.67
CA TYR A 413 12.32 -7.73 16.13
C TYR A 413 13.42 -7.20 15.21
N GLY A 414 13.12 -6.21 14.37
CA GLY A 414 14.11 -5.55 13.50
C GLY A 414 15.19 -4.83 14.31
N GLU A 415 14.82 -4.12 15.37
CA GLU A 415 15.76 -3.48 16.30
C GLU A 415 16.60 -4.52 17.06
N ASN A 416 15.99 -5.61 17.52
CA ASN A 416 16.71 -6.70 18.17
C ASN A 416 17.66 -7.42 17.21
N ARG A 417 17.26 -7.65 15.95
CA ARG A 417 18.18 -8.16 14.90
C ARG A 417 19.33 -7.19 14.66
N LYS A 418 19.09 -5.88 14.59
CA LYS A 418 20.16 -4.87 14.47
C LYS A 418 21.08 -4.85 15.69
N LYS A 419 20.54 -4.96 16.90
CA LYS A 419 21.34 -5.09 18.14
C LYS A 419 22.18 -6.36 18.13
N MET A 420 21.60 -7.49 17.69
CA MET A 420 22.31 -8.77 17.56
C MET A 420 23.38 -8.70 16.46
N ALA A 421 23.08 -8.12 15.29
CA ALA A 421 24.06 -7.89 14.23
C ALA A 421 25.21 -6.97 14.71
N LYS A 422 24.90 -5.92 15.48
CA LYS A 422 25.92 -5.06 16.10
C LYS A 422 26.74 -5.80 17.16
N LYS A 423 26.13 -6.71 17.93
CA LYS A 423 26.85 -7.62 18.84
C LYS A 423 27.75 -8.59 18.07
N ARG A 424 27.32 -9.09 16.90
CA ARG A 424 28.12 -9.93 15.99
C ARG A 424 29.31 -9.16 15.42
N LEU A 425 29.10 -7.95 14.92
CA LEU A 425 30.18 -7.10 14.40
C LEU A 425 31.23 -6.75 15.45
N LYS A 426 30.83 -6.63 16.73
CA LYS A 426 31.76 -6.38 17.83
C LYS A 426 32.53 -7.62 18.28
N ASN A 427 32.13 -8.82 17.84
CA ASN A 427 32.70 -10.07 18.30
C ASN A 427 32.52 -11.15 17.22
N THR A 428 33.04 -10.88 16.03
CA THR A 428 32.86 -11.70 14.81
C THR A 428 33.29 -13.15 15.03
N VAL A 429 34.36 -13.35 15.80
CA VAL A 429 34.94 -14.66 16.16
C VAL A 429 34.01 -15.47 17.07
N ARG A 430 33.13 -14.84 17.87
CA ARG A 430 32.26 -15.53 18.84
C ARG A 430 31.10 -16.31 18.22
N TYR A 431 30.76 -16.01 16.98
CA TYR A 431 29.58 -16.56 16.30
C TYR A 431 29.94 -17.39 15.07
N ARG A 432 31.23 -17.64 14.84
CA ARG A 432 31.76 -18.49 13.77
C ARG A 432 32.39 -19.74 14.36
N CYS A 433 32.27 -20.85 13.63
CA CYS A 433 33.08 -22.02 13.90
C CYS A 433 34.56 -21.66 13.65
N ALA A 434 35.44 -21.99 14.61
CA ALA A 434 36.87 -21.73 14.50
C ALA A 434 37.61 -22.76 13.63
N ALA A 435 36.97 -23.87 13.25
CA ALA A 435 37.58 -24.86 12.40
C ALA A 435 37.76 -24.32 10.97
N LEU A 436 39.00 -24.35 10.48
CA LEU A 436 39.34 -23.96 9.11
C LEU A 436 38.46 -24.72 8.09
N GLY A 437 37.80 -23.96 7.20
CA GLY A 437 36.89 -24.50 6.19
C GLY A 437 35.46 -24.77 6.67
N CYS A 438 35.11 -24.43 7.92
CA CYS A 438 33.75 -24.52 8.42
C CYS A 438 33.08 -23.13 8.48
N ASP A 439 32.25 -22.83 7.48
CA ASP A 439 31.54 -21.53 7.38
C ASP A 439 30.25 -21.47 8.22
N ILE A 440 30.11 -22.37 9.21
CA ILE A 440 28.93 -22.39 10.07
C ILE A 440 28.98 -21.20 11.03
N GLU A 441 28.00 -20.32 10.85
CA GLU A 441 27.69 -19.22 11.75
C GLU A 441 26.50 -19.56 12.64
N ALA A 442 26.53 -19.09 13.88
CA ALA A 442 25.45 -19.28 14.83
C ALA A 442 24.83 -17.95 15.26
N ASP A 443 23.51 -17.96 15.49
CA ASP A 443 22.81 -16.76 15.93
C ASP A 443 23.16 -16.35 17.37
N THR A 444 23.57 -17.32 18.19
CA THR A 444 24.07 -17.12 19.55
C THR A 444 25.30 -17.98 19.80
N GLY A 445 26.28 -17.48 20.56
CA GLY A 445 27.46 -18.26 20.94
C GLY A 445 27.16 -19.46 21.86
N ALA A 446 25.89 -19.67 22.25
CA ALA A 446 25.43 -20.84 22.98
C ALA A 446 25.12 -22.04 22.08
N MET A 447 24.94 -21.81 20.76
CA MET A 447 24.72 -22.89 19.78
C MET A 447 26.04 -23.50 19.29
N LEU A 448 27.18 -22.92 19.67
CA LEU A 448 28.50 -23.46 19.37
C LEU A 448 29.14 -23.94 20.67
N SER A 449 29.77 -25.10 20.61
CA SER A 449 30.54 -25.66 21.71
C SER A 449 31.85 -24.89 21.90
N ARG A 450 32.14 -24.48 23.13
CA ARG A 450 33.42 -23.82 23.46
C ARG A 450 34.52 -24.85 23.66
N CYS A 451 35.76 -24.44 23.41
CA CYS A 451 36.92 -25.23 23.83
C CYS A 451 36.88 -25.53 25.35
N SER A 452 36.98 -26.81 25.70
CA SER A 452 36.95 -27.29 27.10
C SER A 452 38.28 -27.15 27.83
N GLY A 453 39.38 -26.79 27.14
CA GLY A 453 40.71 -26.65 27.76
C GLY A 453 40.91 -25.36 28.55
N PRO A 454 42.08 -25.17 29.20
CA PRO A 454 42.29 -24.12 30.20
C PRO A 454 42.62 -22.73 29.63
N CYS A 455 42.40 -22.47 28.34
CA CYS A 455 42.56 -21.13 27.77
C CYS A 455 41.56 -20.11 28.36
N ASP A 456 41.97 -18.84 28.34
CA ASP A 456 41.20 -17.72 28.87
C ASP A 456 39.81 -17.59 28.19
N ALA A 457 38.79 -17.19 28.95
CA ALA A 457 37.39 -17.23 28.50
C ALA A 457 37.09 -16.34 27.28
N ASP A 458 37.86 -15.28 27.10
CA ASP A 458 37.84 -14.35 25.97
C ASP A 458 38.56 -14.90 24.72
N LYS A 459 39.45 -15.87 24.90
CA LYS A 459 40.23 -16.52 23.82
C LYS A 459 39.77 -17.93 23.46
N LYS A 460 38.72 -18.45 24.11
CA LYS A 460 38.16 -19.78 23.82
C LYS A 460 37.48 -19.78 22.44
N PRO A 461 37.96 -20.55 21.45
CA PRO A 461 37.27 -20.72 20.17
C PRO A 461 35.95 -21.49 20.34
N TYR A 462 35.07 -21.31 19.35
CA TYR A 462 33.74 -21.89 19.28
C TYR A 462 33.64 -22.86 18.10
N TYR A 463 32.95 -23.98 18.27
CA TYR A 463 32.84 -25.03 17.26
C TYR A 463 31.39 -25.49 17.11
N CYS A 464 30.93 -25.68 15.88
CA CYS A 464 29.57 -26.19 15.63
C CYS A 464 29.40 -27.67 16.03
N SER A 465 30.51 -28.41 16.11
CA SER A 465 30.51 -29.82 16.49
C SER A 465 31.84 -30.24 17.15
N LYS A 466 31.86 -31.42 17.78
CA LYS A 466 33.10 -31.99 18.35
C LYS A 466 34.12 -32.34 17.27
N GLU A 467 33.68 -32.67 16.06
CA GLU A 467 34.53 -32.97 14.92
C GLU A 467 35.30 -31.70 14.48
N CYS A 468 34.61 -30.56 14.38
CA CYS A 468 35.24 -29.28 14.11
C CYS A 468 36.24 -28.89 15.20
N GLN A 469 35.92 -29.14 16.47
CA GLN A 469 36.85 -28.92 17.58
C GLN A 469 38.12 -29.78 17.45
N ARG A 470 37.98 -31.06 17.06
CA ARG A 470 39.14 -31.97 16.85
C ARG A 470 39.96 -31.55 15.64
N ALA A 471 39.31 -31.09 14.57
CA ALA A 471 39.98 -30.62 13.36
C ALA A 471 40.86 -29.40 13.66
N ASP A 472 40.34 -28.43 14.41
CA ASP A 472 41.09 -27.24 14.80
C ASP A 472 42.08 -27.49 15.95
N TRP A 473 41.94 -28.61 16.69
CA TRP A 473 42.76 -28.88 17.87
C TRP A 473 44.27 -28.79 17.59
N LYS A 474 44.73 -29.23 16.42
CA LYS A 474 46.15 -29.11 16.04
C LYS A 474 46.64 -27.66 16.02
N ASN A 475 45.77 -26.72 15.63
CA ASN A 475 46.08 -25.29 15.57
C ASN A 475 45.89 -24.61 16.93
N HIS A 476 44.82 -24.96 17.67
CA HIS A 476 44.50 -24.32 18.94
C HIS A 476 45.34 -24.84 20.12
N LYS A 477 45.77 -26.12 20.11
CA LYS A 477 46.48 -26.79 21.21
C LYS A 477 47.69 -26.01 21.77
N PRO A 478 48.56 -25.37 20.96
CA PRO A 478 49.68 -24.57 21.47
C PRO A 478 49.25 -23.36 22.33
N PHE A 479 48.02 -22.90 22.15
CA PHE A 479 47.44 -21.72 22.80
C PHE A 479 46.39 -22.08 23.86
N CYS A 480 46.10 -23.37 24.05
CA CYS A 480 45.09 -23.85 24.99
C CYS A 480 45.62 -23.91 26.44
N ARG A 481 46.12 -22.78 26.96
CA ARG A 481 46.66 -22.61 28.32
C ARG A 481 46.40 -21.18 28.83
N PRO A 482 46.28 -20.96 30.16
CA PRO A 482 46.06 -19.62 30.71
C PRO A 482 47.19 -18.66 30.33
N GLY A 483 46.86 -17.43 29.93
CA GLY A 483 47.85 -16.39 29.66
C GLY A 483 48.64 -16.51 28.35
N ALA A 484 48.36 -17.51 27.49
CA ALA A 484 48.97 -17.56 26.16
C ALA A 484 48.49 -16.40 25.27
N GLU A 485 49.40 -15.78 24.52
CA GLU A 485 49.06 -14.80 23.49
C GLU A 485 48.30 -15.48 22.34
N CYS A 486 47.19 -14.88 21.90
CA CYS A 486 46.31 -15.47 20.90
C CYS A 486 46.91 -15.28 19.50
N SER A 487 47.02 -16.34 18.70
CA SER A 487 47.61 -16.33 17.35
C SER A 487 46.59 -16.12 16.23
N VAL A 488 45.38 -15.63 16.52
CA VAL A 488 44.46 -15.23 15.45
C VAL A 488 45.04 -13.99 14.78
N VAL A 489 45.83 -14.21 13.73
CA VAL A 489 46.18 -13.21 12.73
C VAL A 489 44.85 -12.83 12.08
N ASP A 490 44.31 -11.69 12.48
CA ASP A 490 43.18 -11.06 11.81
C ASP A 490 43.70 -10.48 10.48
N ASP A 491 43.76 -11.33 9.44
CA ASP A 491 44.03 -10.86 8.09
C ASP A 491 42.77 -10.14 7.59
N GLY A 492 42.67 -8.85 7.90
CA GLY A 492 41.60 -7.96 7.44
C GLY A 492 41.50 -7.78 5.91
N SER A 493 41.92 -8.77 5.11
CA SER A 493 41.79 -8.82 3.67
C SER A 493 40.34 -9.17 3.28
N LYS A 494 39.58 -8.13 2.95
CA LYS A 494 38.38 -8.26 2.13
C LYS A 494 38.78 -8.87 0.79
N TYR A 495 38.44 -10.14 0.57
CA TYR A 495 38.50 -10.73 -0.77
C TYR A 495 37.50 -10.02 -1.69
N ASN A 496 38.01 -9.15 -2.55
CA ASN A 496 37.33 -8.72 -3.77
C ASN A 496 37.37 -9.91 -4.76
N MET A 497 36.23 -10.57 -4.97
CA MET A 497 36.03 -11.37 -6.18
C MET A 497 35.52 -10.45 -7.28
N SER A 498 36.43 -9.97 -8.13
CA SER A 498 36.08 -9.64 -9.52
C SER A 498 37.21 -10.09 -10.45
N ASP A 499 36.77 -10.58 -11.61
CA ASP A 499 37.51 -10.72 -12.86
C ASP A 499 38.40 -11.97 -13.04
N THR A 500 37.88 -12.96 -13.78
CA THR A 500 38.34 -13.25 -15.16
C THR A 500 37.61 -14.47 -15.74
N ALA A 501 36.68 -14.21 -16.68
CA ALA A 501 36.30 -15.16 -17.72
C ALA A 501 35.86 -14.36 -18.97
N PRO A 502 36.40 -14.64 -20.17
CA PRO A 502 36.07 -13.86 -21.37
C PRO A 502 34.71 -14.28 -21.94
N ALA A 503 33.79 -13.32 -22.04
CA ALA A 503 32.51 -13.48 -22.70
C ALA A 503 32.70 -13.57 -24.23
N HIS A 504 32.17 -14.63 -24.83
CA HIS A 504 31.96 -14.73 -26.26
C HIS A 504 31.01 -13.61 -26.73
N LYS A 505 31.47 -12.82 -27.72
CA LYS A 505 30.61 -11.89 -28.47
C LYS A 505 29.71 -12.70 -29.41
N SER A 506 28.44 -12.84 -29.07
CA SER A 506 27.39 -13.14 -30.04
C SER A 506 26.78 -11.82 -30.51
N GLU A 507 26.93 -11.49 -31.79
CA GLU A 507 26.13 -10.45 -32.43
C GLU A 507 24.69 -10.96 -32.53
N ALA A 508 23.77 -10.29 -31.86
CA ALA A 508 22.33 -10.55 -31.89
C ALA A 508 21.60 -9.27 -32.31
N GLY A 509 20.50 -9.38 -33.06
CA GLY A 509 19.50 -8.32 -33.04
C GLY A 509 18.54 -8.10 -34.20
N ALA A 510 18.43 -8.97 -35.22
CA ALA A 510 17.36 -8.82 -36.24
C ALA A 510 16.43 -10.04 -36.24
N LEU A 511 15.17 -9.82 -35.83
CA LEU A 511 14.11 -10.81 -35.96
C LEU A 511 13.70 -10.88 -37.44
N GLN A 512 14.02 -11.98 -38.12
CA GLN A 512 13.59 -12.20 -39.50
C GLN A 512 12.25 -12.96 -39.48
N ILE A 513 11.19 -12.33 -40.01
CA ILE A 513 9.89 -12.99 -40.20
C ILE A 513 9.82 -13.47 -41.65
N PRO A 514 9.71 -14.78 -41.91
CA PRO A 514 9.44 -15.29 -43.26
C PRO A 514 7.94 -15.16 -43.58
N ILE A 515 7.60 -14.49 -44.68
CA ILE A 515 6.23 -14.53 -45.24
C ILE A 515 6.29 -15.30 -46.56
N THR A 516 5.52 -16.38 -46.65
CA THR A 516 5.42 -17.22 -47.85
C THR A 516 4.15 -16.88 -48.62
N PHE A 517 4.29 -16.46 -49.87
CA PHE A 517 3.20 -16.13 -50.78
C PHE A 517 2.63 -17.39 -51.47
N LYS A 518 1.46 -17.27 -52.11
CA LYS A 518 0.77 -18.38 -52.81
C LYS A 518 1.58 -18.99 -53.97
N ASP A 519 2.61 -18.30 -54.46
CA ASP A 519 3.56 -18.78 -55.47
C ASP A 519 4.75 -19.56 -54.88
N GLY A 520 4.77 -19.75 -53.55
CA GLY A 520 5.86 -20.43 -52.83
C GLY A 520 7.07 -19.53 -52.54
N LYS A 521 7.02 -18.24 -52.92
CA LYS A 521 8.09 -17.29 -52.63
C LYS A 521 8.07 -16.91 -51.15
N THR A 522 9.14 -17.20 -50.43
CA THR A 522 9.35 -16.73 -49.05
C THR A 522 10.23 -15.49 -49.06
N ILE A 523 9.71 -14.38 -48.54
CA ILE A 523 10.48 -13.15 -48.35
C ILE A 523 10.87 -13.04 -46.87
N LEU A 524 12.17 -12.84 -46.61
CA LEU A 524 12.72 -12.61 -45.27
C LEU A 524 12.78 -11.10 -45.01
N PHE A 525 12.04 -10.63 -44.02
CA PHE A 525 12.00 -9.22 -43.66
C PHE A 525 13.01 -8.90 -42.55
N SER A 526 13.89 -7.91 -42.76
CA SER A 526 14.80 -7.38 -41.72
C SER A 526 14.32 -5.99 -41.28
N SER A 527 14.27 -5.73 -39.97
CA SER A 527 13.61 -4.55 -39.39
C SER A 527 14.37 -3.22 -39.53
N SER A 528 15.63 -3.21 -39.99
CA SER A 528 16.53 -2.06 -39.72
C SER A 528 16.75 -1.05 -40.85
N THR A 529 16.40 -1.29 -42.13
CA THR A 529 16.83 -0.35 -43.21
C THR A 529 15.93 -0.23 -44.46
N MET A 530 14.72 -0.78 -44.51
CA MET A 530 13.85 -0.56 -45.68
C MET A 530 12.87 0.60 -45.47
N ASP A 531 12.57 1.32 -46.55
CA ASP A 531 11.36 2.16 -46.67
C ASP A 531 10.14 1.24 -46.65
N MET A 532 9.84 0.67 -45.48
CA MET A 532 8.80 -0.34 -45.24
C MET A 532 7.43 0.14 -45.67
N SER A 533 7.27 1.44 -45.92
CA SER A 533 6.01 2.01 -46.40
C SER A 533 5.60 1.39 -47.73
N LYS A 534 6.50 1.18 -48.70
CA LYS A 534 6.12 0.75 -50.04
C LYS A 534 5.67 -0.71 -50.10
N GLU A 535 6.44 -1.63 -49.53
CA GLU A 535 6.11 -3.07 -49.55
C GLU A 535 4.86 -3.38 -48.72
N LEU A 536 4.69 -2.76 -47.56
CA LEU A 536 3.47 -2.90 -46.76
C LEU A 536 2.25 -2.34 -47.50
N VAL A 537 2.39 -1.20 -48.19
CA VAL A 537 1.29 -0.64 -48.98
C VAL A 537 0.95 -1.54 -50.17
N GLU A 538 1.94 -2.06 -50.89
CA GLU A 538 1.71 -3.00 -52.00
C GLU A 538 1.02 -4.28 -51.54
N ALA A 539 1.50 -4.90 -50.44
CA ALA A 539 0.90 -6.09 -49.86
C ALA A 539 -0.52 -5.84 -49.36
N PHE A 540 -0.78 -4.71 -48.69
CA PHE A 540 -2.12 -4.36 -48.22
C PHE A 540 -3.09 -4.07 -49.37
N ASN A 541 -2.64 -3.34 -50.40
CA ASN A 541 -3.45 -3.06 -51.59
C ASN A 541 -3.79 -4.33 -52.38
N ALA A 542 -3.01 -5.41 -52.24
CA ALA A 542 -3.28 -6.71 -52.86
C ALA A 542 -4.31 -7.55 -52.06
N LEU A 543 -4.66 -7.17 -50.84
CA LEU A 543 -5.61 -7.93 -50.02
C LEU A 543 -7.03 -7.86 -50.60
N PRO A 544 -7.80 -8.97 -50.55
CA PRO A 544 -9.20 -8.95 -50.95
C PRO A 544 -10.00 -7.99 -50.05
N ARG A 545 -10.79 -7.12 -50.68
CA ARG A 545 -11.65 -6.14 -50.01
C ARG A 545 -13.11 -6.43 -50.32
N LYS A 546 -13.82 -7.06 -49.39
CA LYS A 546 -15.26 -7.38 -49.50
C LYS A 546 -16.06 -6.59 -48.45
N ALA A 547 -17.30 -6.23 -48.77
CA ALA A 547 -18.18 -5.48 -47.87
C ALA A 547 -18.60 -6.27 -46.60
N ARG A 548 -18.47 -7.59 -46.63
CA ARG A 548 -18.70 -8.49 -45.50
C ARG A 548 -17.40 -9.19 -45.12
N MET A 549 -17.27 -9.53 -43.84
CA MET A 549 -16.16 -10.33 -43.32
C MET A 549 -16.06 -11.67 -44.06
N PRO A 550 -14.91 -12.39 -44.04
CA PRO A 550 -14.77 -13.69 -44.67
C PRO A 550 -15.86 -14.71 -44.26
N SER A 551 -16.44 -14.58 -43.07
CA SER A 551 -17.58 -15.38 -42.60
C SER A 551 -18.89 -15.14 -43.38
N GLY A 552 -18.99 -14.05 -44.14
CA GLY A 552 -20.20 -13.61 -44.83
C GLY A 552 -21.30 -13.06 -43.90
N ARG A 553 -21.14 -13.12 -42.58
CA ARG A 553 -22.23 -12.85 -41.61
C ARG A 553 -22.35 -11.38 -41.23
N VAL A 554 -21.23 -10.71 -40.99
CA VAL A 554 -21.18 -9.33 -40.48
C VAL A 554 -20.49 -8.38 -41.48
N PRO A 555 -20.81 -7.07 -41.46
CA PRO A 555 -20.12 -6.07 -42.28
C PRO A 555 -18.62 -6.02 -41.98
N ASN A 556 -17.79 -5.79 -43.00
CA ASN A 556 -16.34 -5.62 -42.84
C ASN A 556 -15.99 -4.17 -42.43
N GLU A 557 -16.65 -3.69 -41.39
CA GLU A 557 -16.54 -2.33 -40.87
C GLU A 557 -15.83 -2.37 -39.51
N TRP A 558 -14.82 -1.53 -39.34
CA TRP A 558 -13.91 -1.59 -38.19
C TRP A 558 -13.78 -0.25 -37.50
N HIS A 559 -13.84 -0.27 -36.18
CA HIS A 559 -13.42 0.83 -35.33
C HIS A 559 -11.96 0.65 -34.95
N PHE A 560 -11.18 1.73 -34.91
CA PHE A 560 -9.87 1.77 -34.29
C PHE A 560 -9.69 3.00 -33.40
N ASP A 561 -8.91 2.84 -32.34
CA ASP A 561 -8.46 3.92 -31.46
C ASP A 561 -6.98 3.70 -31.06
N ILE A 562 -6.39 4.71 -30.42
CA ILE A 562 -5.03 4.64 -29.86
C ILE A 562 -5.10 4.81 -28.34
N ARG A 563 -4.38 3.97 -27.61
CA ARG A 563 -4.33 3.95 -26.14
C ARG A 563 -2.89 3.92 -25.66
N TYR A 564 -2.64 4.46 -24.47
CA TYR A 564 -1.34 4.38 -23.80
C TYR A 564 -1.39 3.31 -22.70
N ILE A 565 -0.61 2.25 -22.84
CA ILE A 565 -0.53 1.16 -21.86
C ILE A 565 0.64 1.43 -20.92
N GLN A 566 0.33 1.72 -19.66
CA GLN A 566 1.26 2.12 -18.60
C GLN A 566 1.97 0.95 -17.88
N MET A 567 1.85 -0.27 -18.38
CA MET A 567 2.42 -1.45 -17.73
C MET A 567 3.95 -1.45 -17.82
N GLU A 568 4.62 -1.47 -16.66
CA GLU A 568 6.09 -1.53 -16.54
C GLU A 568 6.62 -2.96 -16.75
N PRO A 569 7.87 -3.13 -17.24
CA PRO A 569 8.89 -2.10 -17.49
C PRO A 569 8.85 -1.44 -18.88
N THR A 570 7.83 -1.76 -19.69
CA THR A 570 7.82 -1.46 -21.12
C THR A 570 6.54 -0.75 -21.55
N PRO A 571 6.23 0.42 -20.98
CA PRO A 571 5.04 1.16 -21.38
C PRO A 571 5.09 1.49 -22.86
N SER A 572 3.93 1.48 -23.52
CA SER A 572 3.85 1.71 -24.97
C SER A 572 2.47 2.15 -25.39
N HIS A 573 2.37 2.79 -26.55
CA HIS A 573 1.09 2.98 -27.19
C HIS A 573 0.66 1.72 -27.91
N VAL A 574 -0.65 1.55 -28.04
CA VAL A 574 -1.25 0.47 -28.83
C VAL A 574 -2.30 1.06 -29.75
N ILE A 575 -2.42 0.50 -30.94
CA ILE A 575 -3.61 0.67 -31.78
C ILE A 575 -4.54 -0.51 -31.49
N TYR A 576 -5.78 -0.20 -31.15
CA TYR A 576 -6.79 -1.19 -30.82
C TYR A 576 -7.87 -1.19 -31.90
N PHE A 577 -8.31 -2.38 -32.31
CA PHE A 577 -9.35 -2.60 -33.31
C PHE A 577 -10.56 -3.30 -32.69
N LEU A 578 -11.75 -2.86 -33.07
CA LEU A 578 -13.02 -3.52 -32.75
C LEU A 578 -13.85 -3.67 -34.03
N GLN A 579 -14.32 -4.88 -34.30
CA GLN A 579 -15.42 -5.12 -35.24
C GLN A 579 -16.74 -5.03 -34.45
N PRO A 580 -17.59 -4.00 -34.64
CA PRO A 580 -18.68 -3.69 -33.69
C PRO A 580 -19.80 -4.74 -33.59
N GLN A 581 -20.06 -5.53 -34.64
CA GLN A 581 -21.18 -6.49 -34.66
C GLN A 581 -20.81 -7.88 -34.12
N SER A 582 -19.55 -8.29 -34.26
CA SER A 582 -19.01 -9.57 -33.80
C SER A 582 -18.25 -9.45 -32.48
N LEU A 583 -17.94 -8.22 -32.07
CA LEU A 583 -17.08 -7.91 -30.93
C LEU A 583 -15.68 -8.51 -31.04
N PHE A 584 -15.24 -8.84 -32.25
CA PHE A 584 -13.87 -9.28 -32.48
C PHE A 584 -12.91 -8.11 -32.23
N THR A 585 -11.87 -8.37 -31.44
CA THR A 585 -10.87 -7.36 -31.07
C THR A 585 -9.47 -7.81 -31.45
N HIS A 586 -8.65 -6.82 -31.82
CA HIS A 586 -7.22 -7.00 -32.08
C HIS A 586 -6.45 -5.80 -31.54
N MET A 587 -5.17 -5.97 -31.23
CA MET A 587 -4.31 -4.87 -30.85
C MET A 587 -2.91 -5.04 -31.43
N GLU A 588 -2.27 -3.92 -31.76
CA GLU A 588 -0.86 -3.88 -32.14
C GLU A 588 -0.11 -2.91 -31.26
N ARG A 589 1.10 -3.29 -30.86
CA ARG A 589 2.00 -2.45 -30.07
C ARG A 589 2.73 -1.46 -30.97
N LEU A 590 2.87 -0.21 -30.52
CA LEU A 590 3.49 0.87 -31.28
C LEU A 590 4.76 1.39 -30.56
N PRO A 591 5.86 1.67 -31.30
CA PRO A 591 6.04 1.42 -32.74
C PRO A 591 5.97 -0.07 -33.13
N ILE A 592 5.53 -0.34 -34.35
CA ILE A 592 5.51 -1.72 -34.89
C ILE A 592 6.94 -2.25 -34.99
N GLY A 593 7.17 -3.46 -34.48
CA GLY A 593 8.45 -4.17 -34.54
C GLY A 593 9.38 -3.91 -33.35
N ILE A 594 8.96 -3.16 -32.33
CA ILE A 594 9.75 -3.04 -31.10
C ILE A 594 9.78 -4.38 -30.34
N ALA A 595 10.91 -4.68 -29.72
CA ALA A 595 11.03 -5.88 -28.90
C ALA A 595 10.12 -5.80 -27.66
N SER A 596 9.62 -6.94 -27.18
CA SER A 596 8.73 -7.01 -26.02
C SER A 596 9.34 -6.44 -24.74
N ASN A 597 10.67 -6.41 -24.64
CA ASN A 597 11.43 -5.87 -23.51
C ASN A 597 11.86 -4.39 -23.67
N GLN A 598 11.54 -3.75 -24.79
CA GLN A 598 11.84 -2.33 -25.03
C GLN A 598 10.60 -1.49 -24.76
N SER A 599 10.79 -0.30 -24.19
CA SER A 599 9.71 0.69 -24.03
C SER A 599 9.30 1.27 -25.39
N GLY A 600 7.99 1.43 -25.62
CA GLY A 600 7.45 2.07 -26.82
C GLY A 600 7.39 3.60 -26.71
N LEU A 601 8.01 4.17 -25.68
CA LEU A 601 7.96 5.61 -25.42
C LEU A 601 8.65 6.46 -26.48
N GLU A 602 9.41 5.92 -27.43
CA GLU A 602 9.87 6.73 -28.57
C GLU A 602 8.70 7.35 -29.34
N PHE A 603 7.58 6.63 -29.44
CA PHE A 603 6.33 7.12 -30.01
C PHE A 603 5.40 7.64 -28.91
N PHE A 604 5.22 8.96 -28.83
CA PHE A 604 4.25 9.63 -27.97
C PHE A 604 3.67 10.84 -28.70
N PRO A 605 2.64 10.64 -29.55
CA PRO A 605 2.10 11.73 -30.34
C PRO A 605 1.32 12.72 -29.47
N GLU A 606 1.60 14.01 -29.63
CA GLU A 606 0.82 15.10 -29.02
C GLU A 606 -0.33 15.54 -29.91
N THR A 607 -0.24 15.30 -31.23
CA THR A 607 -1.29 15.61 -32.21
C THR A 607 -1.68 14.41 -33.08
N ALA A 608 -2.88 14.45 -33.65
CA ALA A 608 -3.35 13.45 -34.61
C ALA A 608 -2.43 13.32 -35.84
N LYS A 609 -1.88 14.44 -36.33
CA LYS A 609 -0.94 14.48 -37.45
C LYS A 609 0.38 13.77 -37.13
N GLU A 610 0.83 13.84 -35.89
CA GLU A 610 2.01 13.11 -35.42
C GLU A 610 1.76 11.62 -35.24
N ALA A 611 0.56 11.24 -34.82
CA ALA A 611 0.18 9.84 -34.67
C ALA A 611 0.03 9.13 -36.03
N ALA A 612 -0.45 9.86 -37.04
CA ALA A 612 -0.91 9.29 -38.31
C ALA A 612 0.09 8.36 -39.02
N PRO A 613 1.38 8.69 -39.20
CA PRO A 613 2.34 7.81 -39.89
C PRO A 613 2.48 6.44 -39.23
N MET A 614 2.57 6.42 -37.90
CA MET A 614 2.72 5.16 -37.15
C MET A 614 1.43 4.37 -37.10
N LEU A 615 0.27 5.03 -37.00
CA LEU A 615 -1.03 4.36 -37.04
C LEU A 615 -1.34 3.78 -38.41
N ALA A 616 -1.04 4.50 -39.50
CA ALA A 616 -1.18 3.97 -40.85
C ALA A 616 -0.36 2.67 -41.01
N LYS A 617 0.91 2.68 -40.57
CA LYS A 617 1.76 1.47 -40.55
C LYS A 617 1.16 0.35 -39.70
N GLY A 618 0.64 0.66 -38.51
CA GLY A 618 -0.03 -0.31 -37.64
C GLY A 618 -1.28 -0.92 -38.26
N ILE A 619 -2.10 -0.13 -38.96
CA ILE A 619 -3.28 -0.59 -39.71
C ILE A 619 -2.86 -1.56 -40.82
N LEU A 620 -1.90 -1.17 -41.66
CA LEU A 620 -1.41 -2.03 -42.74
C LEU A 620 -0.89 -3.36 -42.19
N HIS A 621 -0.04 -3.29 -41.17
CA HIS A 621 0.54 -4.47 -40.50
C HIS A 621 -0.54 -5.42 -39.94
N ALA A 622 -1.53 -4.88 -39.22
CA ALA A 622 -2.57 -5.68 -38.58
C ALA A 622 -3.36 -6.50 -39.60
N PHE A 623 -3.79 -5.89 -40.71
CA PHE A 623 -4.58 -6.58 -41.74
C PHE A 623 -3.74 -7.52 -42.61
N ILE A 624 -2.49 -7.16 -42.95
CA ILE A 624 -1.58 -8.06 -43.68
C ILE A 624 -1.32 -9.34 -42.88
N ASN A 625 -1.12 -9.20 -41.56
CA ASN A 625 -0.90 -10.33 -40.66
C ASN A 625 -2.21 -10.98 -40.17
N ASN A 626 -3.32 -10.75 -40.89
CA ASN A 626 -4.62 -11.36 -40.62
C ASN A 626 -5.06 -11.20 -39.15
N MET A 627 -4.78 -10.04 -38.53
CA MET A 627 -5.10 -9.73 -37.13
C MET A 627 -4.58 -10.79 -36.14
N GLY A 628 -3.42 -11.41 -36.43
CA GLY A 628 -2.82 -12.46 -35.62
C GLY A 628 -3.61 -13.78 -35.59
N LEU A 629 -4.63 -13.96 -36.44
CA LEU A 629 -5.44 -15.19 -36.49
C LEU A 629 -4.63 -16.41 -36.93
N ASN A 630 -3.54 -16.20 -37.68
CA ASN A 630 -2.67 -17.28 -38.13
C ASN A 630 -1.92 -17.99 -36.99
N ASP A 631 -1.67 -17.29 -35.87
CA ASP A 631 -0.98 -17.84 -34.71
C ASP A 631 -1.93 -18.58 -33.75
N ARG A 632 -3.25 -18.42 -33.92
CA ARG A 632 -4.26 -19.03 -33.05
C ARG A 632 -4.69 -20.39 -33.57
N ARG A 633 -4.20 -21.45 -32.91
CA ARG A 633 -4.58 -22.86 -33.18
C ARG A 633 -6.09 -23.17 -33.12
N LEU A 634 -6.91 -22.24 -32.65
CA LEU A 634 -8.35 -22.42 -32.42
C LEU A 634 -9.23 -22.08 -33.62
N TYR A 635 -8.70 -21.47 -34.68
CA TYR A 635 -9.47 -21.10 -35.87
C TYR A 635 -8.84 -21.68 -37.13
N PRO A 636 -9.64 -22.16 -38.10
CA PRO A 636 -9.10 -22.52 -39.40
C PRO A 636 -8.42 -21.30 -40.03
N PRO A 637 -7.26 -21.48 -40.69
CA PRO A 637 -6.56 -20.38 -41.35
C PRO A 637 -7.51 -19.66 -42.31
N THR A 638 -7.63 -18.35 -42.17
CA THR A 638 -8.35 -17.50 -43.12
C THR A 638 -7.35 -16.72 -43.94
N ASP A 639 -7.65 -16.49 -45.22
CA ASP A 639 -6.86 -15.56 -46.03
C ASP A 639 -6.95 -14.15 -45.41
N ALA A 640 -5.83 -13.43 -45.39
CA ALA A 640 -5.79 -12.03 -45.00
C ALA A 640 -6.71 -11.18 -45.90
N TYR A 641 -7.26 -10.09 -45.37
CA TYR A 641 -8.23 -9.23 -46.07
C TYR A 641 -8.06 -7.77 -45.65
N ALA A 642 -8.44 -6.84 -46.52
CA ALA A 642 -8.49 -5.42 -46.20
C ALA A 642 -9.85 -5.05 -45.60
N PRO A 643 -9.92 -4.04 -44.72
CA PRO A 643 -11.19 -3.53 -44.21
C PRO A 643 -12.05 -2.97 -45.35
N TRP A 644 -13.38 -3.01 -45.20
CA TRP A 644 -14.28 -2.29 -46.11
C TRP A 644 -14.35 -0.82 -45.70
N LYS A 645 -14.56 -0.53 -44.41
CA LYS A 645 -14.51 0.82 -43.85
C LYS A 645 -13.76 0.84 -42.54
N LEU A 646 -13.10 1.97 -42.30
CA LEU A 646 -12.43 2.28 -41.05
C LEU A 646 -13.12 3.48 -40.39
N PHE A 647 -13.26 3.40 -39.08
CA PHE A 647 -13.82 4.46 -38.25
C PHE A 647 -12.93 4.67 -37.03
N THR A 648 -12.88 5.90 -36.54
CA THR A 648 -12.33 6.22 -35.21
C THR A 648 -13.22 7.27 -34.56
N GLU A 649 -13.23 7.40 -33.25
CA GLU A 649 -14.09 8.38 -32.56
C GLU A 649 -13.51 9.81 -32.60
N ASP A 650 -12.20 9.96 -32.82
CA ASP A 650 -11.54 11.26 -32.91
C ASP A 650 -11.55 11.77 -34.35
N ARG A 651 -12.24 12.90 -34.58
CA ARG A 651 -12.36 13.50 -35.92
C ARG A 651 -11.01 13.94 -36.49
N SER A 652 -10.14 14.52 -35.65
CA SER A 652 -8.82 14.98 -36.09
C SER A 652 -7.93 13.80 -36.49
N LEU A 653 -8.04 12.67 -35.78
CA LEU A 653 -7.34 11.43 -36.07
C LEU A 653 -7.85 10.78 -37.35
N ALA A 654 -9.17 10.73 -37.54
CA ALA A 654 -9.79 10.22 -38.76
C ALA A 654 -9.24 10.94 -40.00
N VAL A 655 -9.22 12.27 -39.99
CA VAL A 655 -8.70 13.09 -41.08
C VAL A 655 -7.19 12.86 -41.28
N ALA A 656 -6.40 12.89 -40.20
CA ALA A 656 -4.95 12.78 -40.29
C ALA A 656 -4.49 11.41 -40.80
N VAL A 657 -5.07 10.32 -40.28
CA VAL A 657 -4.73 8.95 -40.72
C VAL A 657 -5.23 8.72 -42.15
N GLY A 658 -6.40 9.22 -42.53
CA GLY A 658 -6.91 9.12 -43.90
C GLY A 658 -6.01 9.82 -44.93
N GLN A 659 -5.54 11.02 -44.60
CA GLN A 659 -4.56 11.76 -45.40
C GLN A 659 -3.22 11.02 -45.50
N GLU A 660 -2.77 10.41 -44.42
CA GLU A 660 -1.52 9.67 -44.40
C GLU A 660 -1.59 8.38 -45.23
N LEU A 661 -2.68 7.61 -45.12
CA LEU A 661 -2.94 6.43 -45.97
C LEU A 661 -2.94 6.82 -47.46
N LYS A 662 -3.56 7.96 -47.79
CA LYS A 662 -3.53 8.51 -49.15
C LYS A 662 -2.12 8.88 -49.58
N ARG A 663 -1.36 9.55 -48.71
CA ARG A 663 0.02 10.00 -48.98
C ARG A 663 0.96 8.82 -49.27
N ILE A 664 0.82 7.71 -48.55
CA ILE A 664 1.66 6.52 -48.74
C ILE A 664 1.18 5.60 -49.87
N GLY A 665 0.05 5.90 -50.52
CA GLY A 665 -0.40 5.21 -51.74
C GLY A 665 -1.38 4.05 -51.53
N VAL A 666 -2.13 4.04 -50.41
CA VAL A 666 -3.19 3.04 -50.20
C VAL A 666 -4.34 3.25 -51.19
N ARG A 667 -4.74 2.19 -51.89
CA ARG A 667 -5.88 2.14 -52.82
C ARG A 667 -6.92 1.17 -52.24
N PRO A 668 -8.23 1.39 -52.41
CA PRO A 668 -8.93 2.49 -53.09
C PRO A 668 -9.21 3.71 -52.19
N ASP A 669 -9.53 4.85 -52.82
CA ASP A 669 -9.77 6.15 -52.15
C ASP A 669 -10.74 6.05 -50.96
N ASP A 670 -11.72 5.15 -50.99
CA ASP A 670 -12.67 4.93 -49.89
C ASP A 670 -12.00 4.61 -48.54
N LEU A 671 -10.86 3.91 -48.53
CA LEU A 671 -10.14 3.59 -47.28
C LEU A 671 -9.40 4.79 -46.70
N CYS A 672 -9.09 5.77 -47.55
CA CYS A 672 -8.53 7.04 -47.13
C CYS A 672 -9.59 7.97 -46.53
N HIS A 673 -10.89 7.64 -46.66
CA HIS A 673 -12.01 8.34 -46.04
C HIS A 673 -12.41 7.65 -44.73
N ILE A 674 -11.62 7.87 -43.68
CA ILE A 674 -11.90 7.32 -42.34
C ILE A 674 -13.11 8.05 -41.73
N GLY A 675 -14.13 7.29 -41.36
CA GLY A 675 -15.35 7.83 -40.75
C GLY A 675 -15.18 8.16 -39.26
N VAL A 676 -16.07 8.99 -38.73
CA VAL A 676 -16.16 9.22 -37.29
C VAL A 676 -17.16 8.23 -36.68
N SER A 677 -16.72 7.46 -35.69
CA SER A 677 -17.55 6.49 -34.99
C SER A 677 -18.64 7.19 -34.18
N SER A 678 -19.80 6.55 -34.06
CA SER A 678 -20.82 7.03 -33.11
C SER A 678 -20.35 6.82 -31.67
N ARG A 679 -20.89 7.62 -30.73
CA ARG A 679 -20.59 7.48 -29.29
C ARG A 679 -20.86 6.07 -28.77
N ALA A 680 -21.90 5.39 -29.29
CA ALA A 680 -22.23 4.02 -28.91
C ALA A 680 -21.13 3.02 -29.31
N ILE A 681 -20.51 3.20 -30.48
CA ILE A 681 -19.38 2.36 -30.92
C ILE A 681 -18.15 2.63 -30.04
N GLY A 682 -17.85 3.89 -29.72
CA GLY A 682 -16.74 4.24 -28.81
C GLY A 682 -16.92 3.65 -27.41
N GLN A 683 -18.14 3.71 -26.85
CA GLN A 683 -18.46 3.04 -25.57
C GLN A 683 -18.28 1.52 -25.66
N SER A 684 -18.75 0.90 -26.74
CA SER A 684 -18.53 -0.53 -26.97
C SER A 684 -17.05 -0.89 -27.11
N ALA A 685 -16.24 -0.05 -27.76
CA ALA A 685 -14.80 -0.21 -27.86
C ALA A 685 -14.13 -0.18 -26.48
N GLN A 686 -14.49 0.80 -25.64
CA GLN A 686 -13.99 0.89 -24.26
C GLN A 686 -14.37 -0.33 -23.42
N GLU A 687 -15.62 -0.78 -23.45
CA GLU A 687 -16.07 -1.94 -22.68
C GLU A 687 -15.34 -3.23 -23.09
N ASN A 688 -15.20 -3.47 -24.40
CA ASN A 688 -14.49 -4.64 -24.90
C ASN A 688 -12.98 -4.55 -24.61
N PHE A 689 -12.40 -3.35 -24.68
CA PHE A 689 -11.00 -3.15 -24.32
C PHE A 689 -10.79 -3.41 -22.82
N SER A 690 -11.67 -2.95 -21.93
CA SER A 690 -11.57 -3.22 -20.50
C SER A 690 -11.58 -4.73 -20.21
N ARG A 691 -12.47 -5.51 -20.85
CA ARG A 691 -12.49 -6.98 -20.71
C ARG A 691 -11.21 -7.64 -21.23
N PHE A 692 -10.73 -7.17 -22.38
CA PHE A 692 -9.47 -7.64 -22.94
C PHE A 692 -8.29 -7.33 -22.00
N PHE A 693 -8.25 -6.12 -21.46
CA PHE A 693 -7.22 -5.64 -20.55
C PHE A 693 -7.24 -6.39 -19.22
N ASP A 694 -8.40 -6.79 -18.71
CA ASP A 694 -8.50 -7.72 -17.56
C ASP A 694 -7.82 -9.06 -17.85
N GLY A 695 -7.93 -9.58 -19.06
CA GLY A 695 -7.18 -10.74 -19.51
C GLY A 695 -5.66 -10.50 -19.54
N LEU A 696 -5.24 -9.33 -20.03
CA LEU A 696 -3.83 -8.93 -20.05
C LEU A 696 -3.26 -8.80 -18.63
N LYS A 697 -4.00 -8.19 -17.70
CA LYS A 697 -3.61 -8.08 -16.29
C LYS A 697 -3.32 -9.46 -15.69
N LYS A 698 -4.22 -10.43 -15.89
CA LYS A 698 -4.03 -11.81 -15.43
C LYS A 698 -2.81 -12.48 -16.09
N ALA A 699 -2.63 -12.29 -17.40
CA ALA A 699 -1.47 -12.84 -18.11
C ALA A 699 -0.14 -12.27 -17.61
N CYS A 700 -0.15 -11.03 -17.08
CA CYS A 700 1.00 -10.41 -16.44
C CYS A 700 1.14 -10.74 -14.93
N GLY A 701 0.35 -11.67 -14.40
CA GLY A 701 0.38 -12.05 -12.98
C GLY A 701 -0.21 -10.99 -12.05
N LEU A 702 -1.01 -10.06 -12.57
CA LEU A 702 -1.76 -9.12 -11.75
C LEU A 702 -3.07 -9.77 -11.33
N GLU A 703 -3.20 -10.01 -10.03
CA GLU A 703 -4.39 -10.61 -9.41
C GLU A 703 -4.85 -9.78 -8.20
N GLY A 704 -6.01 -10.13 -7.63
CA GLY A 704 -6.56 -9.49 -6.43
C GLY A 704 -6.69 -7.97 -6.53
N ILE A 705 -6.26 -7.28 -5.47
CA ILE A 705 -6.36 -5.81 -5.38
C ILE A 705 -5.54 -5.09 -6.44
N VAL A 706 -4.38 -5.63 -6.81
CA VAL A 706 -3.50 -5.02 -7.81
C VAL A 706 -4.22 -4.98 -9.16
N ALA A 707 -4.85 -6.08 -9.55
CA ALA A 707 -5.64 -6.13 -10.78
C ALA A 707 -6.84 -5.16 -10.74
N ALA A 708 -7.45 -4.95 -9.57
CA ALA A 708 -8.59 -4.05 -9.41
C ALA A 708 -8.18 -2.56 -9.50
N VAL A 709 -7.00 -2.18 -9.00
CA VAL A 709 -6.52 -0.79 -9.02
C VAL A 709 -5.90 -0.37 -10.36
N VAL A 710 -5.42 -1.33 -11.16
CA VAL A 710 -4.88 -1.05 -12.51
C VAL A 710 -6.04 -0.91 -13.49
N GLN A 711 -6.35 0.34 -13.84
CA GLN A 711 -7.48 0.69 -14.69
C GLN A 711 -7.15 0.51 -16.17
N ALA A 712 -8.14 0.11 -16.96
CA ALA A 712 -7.99 0.01 -18.40
C ALA A 712 -7.84 1.40 -19.01
N PRO A 713 -6.78 1.67 -19.80
CA PRO A 713 -6.59 2.97 -20.44
C PRO A 713 -7.77 3.39 -21.32
N GLU A 714 -8.09 4.68 -21.27
CA GLU A 714 -9.02 5.31 -22.20
C GLU A 714 -8.36 5.55 -23.57
N CYS A 715 -9.21 5.75 -24.57
CA CYS A 715 -8.82 6.24 -25.88
C CYS A 715 -8.16 7.63 -25.80
N ILE A 716 -7.20 7.87 -26.68
CA ILE A 716 -6.55 9.18 -26.79
C ILE A 716 -7.33 10.04 -27.78
N MET A 717 -7.96 11.08 -27.23
CA MET A 717 -8.64 12.13 -28.00
C MET A 717 -7.72 13.35 -28.18
N PHE A 718 -7.33 13.61 -29.42
CA PHE A 718 -6.51 14.76 -29.84
C PHE A 718 -7.36 16.01 -30.05
N GLN A 719 -8.60 15.88 -30.54
CA GLN A 719 -9.45 17.04 -30.90
C GLN A 719 -9.82 17.93 -29.70
N ASN A 720 -9.82 17.36 -28.49
CA ASN A 720 -10.19 18.05 -27.24
C ASN A 720 -8.94 18.46 -26.44
N TYR A 721 -7.78 18.55 -27.08
CA TYR A 721 -6.53 18.87 -26.41
C TYR A 721 -5.64 19.75 -27.25
N SER A 722 -5.23 20.86 -26.68
CA SER A 722 -4.11 21.64 -27.17
C SER A 722 -3.03 21.62 -26.11
N VAL A 723 -1.88 21.03 -26.44
CA VAL A 723 -0.68 21.21 -25.62
C VAL A 723 -0.30 22.69 -25.70
N PRO A 724 -0.13 23.38 -24.56
CA PRO A 724 0.35 24.76 -24.56
C PRO A 724 1.65 24.85 -25.36
N GLN A 725 1.74 25.84 -26.26
CA GLN A 725 3.01 26.11 -26.91
C GLN A 725 4.00 26.57 -25.84
N PRO A 726 5.26 26.11 -25.89
CA PRO A 726 6.28 26.57 -24.95
C PRO A 726 6.37 28.09 -25.03
N LYS A 727 6.13 28.76 -23.90
CA LYS A 727 6.27 30.21 -23.80
C LYS A 727 7.76 30.52 -23.63
N PRO A 728 8.34 31.47 -24.40
CA PRO A 728 9.70 31.93 -24.13
C PRO A 728 9.77 32.50 -22.72
N VAL A 729 10.92 32.36 -22.07
CA VAL A 729 11.17 32.83 -20.69
C VAL A 729 10.78 34.31 -20.53
N SER A 730 10.97 35.12 -21.58
CA SER A 730 10.60 36.54 -21.61
C SER A 730 9.11 36.81 -21.42
N ALA A 731 8.21 35.91 -21.85
CA ALA A 731 6.76 36.11 -21.77
C ALA A 731 6.22 36.12 -20.33
N TYR A 732 6.96 35.56 -19.36
CA TYR A 732 6.60 35.66 -17.94
C TYR A 732 7.00 37.02 -17.32
N GLN A 733 7.88 37.78 -17.97
CA GLN A 733 8.39 39.07 -17.50
C GLN A 733 7.73 40.28 -18.18
N GLU A 734 7.01 40.08 -19.29
CA GLU A 734 6.26 41.15 -20.00
C GLU A 734 5.23 41.87 -19.11
N GLY A 735 4.86 41.31 -17.97
CA GLY A 735 3.99 41.97 -16.98
C GLY A 735 4.70 42.91 -15.99
N LEU A 736 6.04 43.00 -15.98
CA LEU A 736 6.77 43.63 -14.86
C LEU A 736 7.71 44.79 -15.17
N ASN A 737 8.06 45.14 -16.42
CA ASN A 737 8.60 46.46 -16.83
C ASN A 737 8.95 46.43 -18.33
N GLN A 738 8.38 47.35 -19.12
CA GLN A 738 8.48 47.35 -20.59
C GLN A 738 9.75 48.03 -21.14
N ASP A 739 10.66 48.53 -20.29
CA ASP A 739 11.73 49.46 -20.70
C ASP A 739 13.15 48.85 -20.76
N TYR A 740 13.33 47.54 -20.54
CA TYR A 740 14.65 46.88 -20.60
C TYR A 740 14.78 45.98 -21.83
N ASP A 741 15.10 46.57 -22.98
CA ASP A 741 15.42 45.90 -24.26
C ASP A 741 16.92 45.46 -24.33
N ASP A 742 17.53 45.07 -23.20
CA ASP A 742 18.93 44.61 -23.21
C ASP A 742 19.02 43.14 -23.63
N ASP A 743 19.57 42.89 -24.83
CA ASP A 743 19.81 41.55 -25.38
C ASP A 743 20.67 40.69 -24.42
N ASP A 744 21.55 41.31 -23.63
CA ASP A 744 22.39 40.61 -22.65
C ASP A 744 21.56 40.03 -21.49
N ASP A 745 20.55 40.77 -21.00
CA ASP A 745 19.66 40.30 -19.94
C ASP A 745 18.80 39.13 -20.42
N LYS A 746 18.31 39.19 -21.66
CA LYS A 746 17.54 38.11 -22.28
C LYS A 746 18.39 36.85 -22.44
N LEU A 747 19.64 36.99 -22.88
CA LEU A 747 20.58 35.89 -22.98
C LEU A 747 20.88 35.29 -21.61
N MET A 748 21.15 36.12 -20.60
CA MET A 748 21.41 35.68 -19.23
C MET A 748 20.22 34.94 -18.62
N ASN A 749 19.00 35.43 -18.80
CA ASN A 749 17.78 34.74 -18.36
C ASN A 749 17.62 33.37 -19.04
N THR A 750 17.94 33.27 -20.33
CA THR A 750 17.87 32.01 -21.08
C THR A 750 18.95 31.02 -20.62
N ILE A 751 20.16 31.51 -20.28
CA ILE A 751 21.25 30.69 -19.71
C ILE A 751 20.86 30.17 -18.32
N LEU A 752 20.25 31.01 -17.48
CA LEU A 752 19.74 30.60 -16.17
C LEU A 752 18.67 29.51 -16.29
N GLU A 753 17.75 29.62 -17.26
CA GLU A 753 16.75 28.59 -17.47
C GLU A 753 17.34 27.30 -18.04
N TYR A 754 18.33 27.39 -18.93
CA TYR A 754 19.11 26.22 -19.35
C TYR A 754 19.72 25.50 -18.13
N TYR A 755 20.38 26.26 -17.24
CA TYR A 755 20.96 25.71 -16.01
C TYR A 755 19.89 25.08 -15.09
N ASN A 756 18.73 25.72 -14.94
CA ASN A 756 17.62 25.18 -14.14
C ASN A 756 17.11 23.85 -14.70
N VAL A 757 16.88 23.76 -16.01
CA VAL A 757 16.44 22.52 -16.65
C VAL A 757 17.53 21.44 -16.52
N TRP A 758 18.79 21.80 -16.78
CA TRP A 758 19.94 20.90 -16.66
C TRP A 758 20.08 20.34 -15.24
N SER A 759 20.11 21.20 -14.22
CA SER A 759 20.29 20.84 -12.81
C SER A 759 19.16 19.99 -12.23
N ARG A 760 17.94 20.05 -12.80
CA ARG A 760 16.85 19.12 -12.45
C ARG A 760 17.14 17.67 -12.84
N GLY A 761 17.90 17.47 -13.91
CA GLY A 761 18.34 16.16 -14.36
C GLY A 761 19.53 15.61 -13.57
N VAL A 762 20.41 16.46 -13.05
CA VAL A 762 21.68 16.04 -12.43
C VAL A 762 21.42 15.19 -11.16
N PRO A 763 21.95 13.95 -11.08
CA PRO A 763 21.93 13.16 -9.86
C PRO A 763 22.69 13.86 -8.72
N SER A 764 22.14 13.87 -7.51
CA SER A 764 22.85 14.46 -6.37
C SER A 764 24.08 13.62 -6.00
N ASP A 765 25.23 14.25 -5.86
CA ASP A 765 26.50 13.62 -5.45
C ASP A 765 26.55 13.30 -3.94
N GLY A 766 25.49 13.64 -3.18
CA GLY A 766 25.41 13.46 -1.74
C GLY A 766 26.24 14.45 -0.90
N THR A 767 27.00 15.35 -1.53
CA THR A 767 27.87 16.33 -0.85
C THR A 767 27.24 17.72 -0.71
N GLU A 768 26.04 17.91 -1.27
CA GLU A 768 25.46 19.21 -1.62
C GLU A 768 25.02 20.16 -0.49
N TYR A 769 25.25 19.84 0.80
CA TYR A 769 24.73 20.67 1.90
C TYR A 769 25.66 21.79 2.40
N GLU A 770 26.76 22.09 1.72
CA GLU A 770 27.55 23.30 2.03
C GLU A 770 26.93 24.57 1.41
N VAL A 771 25.97 25.15 2.14
CA VAL A 771 25.18 26.36 1.79
C VAL A 771 26.03 27.55 1.32
N LYS A 772 27.30 27.65 1.76
CA LYS A 772 28.18 28.76 1.38
C LYS A 772 28.72 28.68 -0.05
N SER A 773 28.61 27.53 -0.75
CA SER A 773 29.18 27.38 -2.11
C SER A 773 28.15 27.41 -3.25
N HIS A 774 26.85 27.52 -2.97
CA HIS A 774 25.83 27.38 -4.02
C HIS A 774 25.91 28.48 -5.09
N GLY A 775 26.10 29.74 -4.68
CA GLY A 775 26.29 30.86 -5.59
C GLY A 775 27.52 30.68 -6.49
N ASP A 776 28.67 30.34 -5.89
CA ASP A 776 29.92 30.10 -6.63
C ASP A 776 29.84 28.87 -7.55
N LYS A 777 29.10 27.83 -7.15
CA LYS A 777 28.84 26.65 -7.98
C LYS A 777 27.97 27.05 -9.18
N MET A 778 26.89 27.80 -8.94
CA MET A 778 26.00 28.29 -10.00
C MET A 778 26.75 29.19 -10.98
N GLN A 779 27.53 30.16 -10.49
CA GLN A 779 28.31 31.06 -11.32
C GLN A 779 29.30 30.31 -12.23
N ARG A 780 30.06 29.35 -11.67
CA ARG A 780 30.97 28.50 -12.45
C ARG A 780 30.24 27.66 -13.51
N GLN A 781 29.04 27.18 -13.20
CA GLN A 781 28.23 26.43 -14.17
C GLN A 781 27.71 27.34 -15.29
N ILE A 782 27.30 28.56 -14.97
CA ILE A 782 26.92 29.59 -15.96
C ILE A 782 28.09 29.89 -16.89
N GLU A 783 29.29 30.10 -16.36
CA GLU A 783 30.51 30.31 -17.16
C GLU A 783 30.83 29.09 -18.05
N THR A 784 30.65 27.88 -17.52
CA THR A 784 30.81 26.64 -18.29
C THR A 784 29.80 26.54 -19.43
N ILE A 785 28.55 26.96 -19.20
CA ILE A 785 27.50 26.98 -20.23
C ILE A 785 27.87 28.01 -21.30
N LYS A 786 28.29 29.22 -20.92
CA LYS A 786 28.74 30.26 -21.87
C LYS A 786 29.87 29.74 -22.76
N ALA A 787 30.93 29.19 -22.17
CA ALA A 787 32.04 28.60 -22.92
C ALA A 787 31.59 27.48 -23.87
N ARG A 788 30.64 26.64 -23.45
CA ARG A 788 30.08 25.57 -24.30
C ARG A 788 29.27 26.13 -25.49
N LEU A 789 28.55 27.24 -25.30
CA LEU A 789 27.81 27.88 -26.39
C LEU A 789 28.76 28.49 -27.43
N GLU A 790 29.86 29.10 -26.97
CA GLU A 790 30.90 29.65 -27.84
C GLU A 790 31.63 28.56 -28.61
N GLU A 791 31.99 27.45 -27.94
CA GLU A 791 32.69 26.31 -28.56
C GLU A 791 31.79 25.52 -29.51
N LYS A 792 30.51 25.34 -29.15
CA LYS A 792 29.58 24.45 -29.86
C LYS A 792 28.32 25.19 -30.30
N SER A 793 28.36 25.66 -31.55
CA SER A 793 27.20 26.25 -32.24
C SER A 793 26.05 25.24 -32.37
N GLU A 794 24.82 25.74 -32.57
CA GLU A 794 23.62 24.89 -32.73
C GLU A 794 23.84 23.78 -33.76
N HIS A 795 24.37 24.13 -34.94
CA HIS A 795 24.60 23.20 -36.03
C HIS A 795 25.57 22.07 -35.64
N VAL A 796 26.63 22.39 -34.89
CA VAL A 796 27.63 21.40 -34.44
C VAL A 796 27.00 20.41 -33.45
N VAL A 797 26.26 20.90 -32.45
CA VAL A 797 25.60 20.03 -31.45
C VAL A 797 24.52 19.19 -32.10
N ASN A 798 23.67 19.79 -32.95
CA ASN A 798 22.63 19.08 -33.68
C ASN A 798 23.21 17.96 -34.56
N ALA A 799 24.24 18.26 -35.35
CA ALA A 799 24.89 17.26 -36.21
C ALA A 799 25.53 16.11 -35.40
N ALA A 800 26.09 16.39 -34.22
CA ALA A 800 26.61 15.35 -33.32
C ALA A 800 25.48 14.50 -32.73
N ALA A 801 24.39 15.13 -32.28
CA ALA A 801 23.21 14.45 -31.76
C ALA A 801 22.55 13.54 -32.81
N ASP A 802 22.50 13.96 -34.08
CA ASP A 802 21.99 13.16 -35.19
C ASP A 802 22.89 11.97 -35.53
N ARG A 803 24.20 12.04 -35.22
CA ARG A 803 25.12 10.90 -35.30
C ARG A 803 25.00 9.92 -34.12
N GLY A 804 24.08 10.16 -33.18
CA GLY A 804 23.82 9.28 -32.03
C GLY A 804 24.69 9.56 -30.80
N ASP A 805 25.38 10.71 -30.76
CA ASP A 805 26.08 11.17 -29.56
C ASP A 805 25.05 11.54 -28.47
N GLY A 806 25.07 10.80 -27.37
CA GLY A 806 24.13 10.94 -26.26
C GLY A 806 24.24 12.26 -25.50
N ASP A 807 25.46 12.76 -25.30
CA ASP A 807 25.73 14.02 -24.62
C ASP A 807 25.29 15.20 -25.49
N ALA A 808 25.57 15.15 -26.80
CA ALA A 808 25.09 16.16 -27.74
C ALA A 808 23.56 16.16 -27.86
N ALA A 809 22.93 14.98 -27.85
CA ALA A 809 21.48 14.86 -27.84
C ALA A 809 20.85 15.46 -26.57
N LEU A 810 21.46 15.23 -25.41
CA LEU A 810 21.04 15.85 -24.15
C LEU A 810 21.16 17.38 -24.20
N ASP A 811 22.32 17.92 -24.61
CA ASP A 811 22.54 19.37 -24.75
C ASP A 811 21.52 20.00 -25.71
N TYR A 812 21.40 19.46 -26.92
CA TYR A 812 20.48 20.01 -27.91
C TYR A 812 19.01 19.91 -27.47
N GLY A 813 18.61 18.82 -26.81
CA GLY A 813 17.28 18.67 -26.23
C GLY A 813 16.96 19.75 -25.19
N VAL A 814 17.91 20.10 -24.32
CA VAL A 814 17.74 21.18 -23.35
C VAL A 814 17.69 22.55 -24.04
N ARG A 815 18.58 22.82 -25.02
CA ARG A 815 18.55 24.06 -25.80
C ARG A 815 17.19 24.28 -26.47
N LEU A 816 16.61 23.24 -27.08
CA LEU A 816 15.29 23.30 -27.73
C LEU A 816 14.13 23.51 -26.73
N THR A 817 14.33 23.12 -25.47
CA THR A 817 13.35 23.32 -24.38
C THR A 817 13.29 24.78 -23.95
N VAL A 818 14.43 25.47 -23.91
CA VAL A 818 14.55 26.83 -23.35
C VAL A 818 14.78 27.93 -24.41
N GLY A 819 15.14 27.55 -25.64
CA GLY A 819 15.42 28.48 -26.74
C GLY A 819 16.85 29.04 -26.74
N LEU A 820 17.81 28.34 -26.11
CA LEU A 820 19.18 28.81 -26.00
C LEU A 820 19.95 28.56 -27.30
N GLY A 821 20.18 29.63 -28.07
CA GLY A 821 20.88 29.56 -29.35
C GLY A 821 20.16 28.76 -30.43
N CYS A 822 18.86 28.48 -30.26
CA CYS A 822 18.02 27.78 -31.23
C CYS A 822 16.54 28.16 -31.05
N LYS A 823 15.69 27.86 -32.04
CA LYS A 823 14.25 28.09 -31.93
C LYS A 823 13.62 27.05 -31.00
N LEU A 824 12.84 27.52 -30.02
CA LEU A 824 12.01 26.67 -29.15
C LEU A 824 11.22 25.64 -29.95
N ASN A 825 11.37 24.37 -29.58
CA ASN A 825 10.66 23.28 -30.23
C ASN A 825 10.44 22.13 -29.26
N ARG A 826 9.27 22.15 -28.61
CA ARG A 826 8.86 21.15 -27.61
C ARG A 826 8.99 19.70 -28.12
N LYS A 827 8.55 19.45 -29.35
CA LYS A 827 8.59 18.11 -29.96
C LYS A 827 10.02 17.64 -30.19
N ARG A 828 10.83 18.44 -30.91
CA ARG A 828 12.23 18.06 -31.17
C ARG A 828 13.03 17.94 -29.87
N ALA A 829 12.76 18.78 -28.88
CA ALA A 829 13.39 18.69 -27.56
C ALA A 829 13.20 17.28 -26.96
N ARG A 830 11.96 16.79 -26.95
CA ARG A 830 11.65 15.43 -26.51
C ARG A 830 12.38 14.37 -27.33
N ASP A 831 12.34 14.49 -28.66
CA ASP A 831 12.96 13.49 -29.54
C ASP A 831 14.46 13.33 -29.22
N TYR A 832 15.19 14.44 -29.00
CA TYR A 832 16.60 14.38 -28.61
C TYR A 832 16.83 13.92 -27.16
N LEU A 833 15.94 14.28 -26.22
CA LEU A 833 16.02 13.76 -24.85
C LEU A 833 15.78 12.24 -24.80
N ILE A 834 14.83 11.72 -25.59
CA ILE A 834 14.62 10.27 -25.72
C ILE A 834 15.82 9.60 -26.38
N LYS A 835 16.40 10.18 -27.45
CA LYS A 835 17.67 9.69 -28.03
C LYS A 835 18.77 9.59 -26.98
N ALA A 836 18.93 10.61 -26.13
CA ALA A 836 19.93 10.61 -25.05
C ALA A 836 19.65 9.51 -24.00
N ALA A 837 18.39 9.33 -23.61
CA ALA A 837 17.96 8.33 -22.63
C ALA A 837 18.12 6.88 -23.14
N CYS A 838 17.84 6.64 -24.42
CA CYS A 838 17.83 5.31 -25.03
C CYS A 838 19.15 4.93 -25.71
N SER A 839 20.05 5.88 -25.98
CA SER A 839 21.32 5.61 -26.68
C SER A 839 22.18 4.59 -25.92
N SER A 840 22.68 3.59 -26.63
CA SER A 840 23.62 2.60 -26.09
C SER A 840 24.95 3.23 -25.68
N ASN A 841 25.31 4.36 -26.32
CA ASN A 841 26.59 5.04 -26.14
C ASN A 841 26.56 6.08 -25.01
N SER A 842 25.36 6.46 -24.53
CA SER A 842 25.22 7.39 -23.41
C SER A 842 25.71 6.76 -22.10
N SER A 843 26.43 7.54 -21.30
CA SER A 843 26.73 7.20 -19.91
C SER A 843 25.44 7.06 -19.07
N GLN A 844 25.49 6.32 -17.97
CA GLN A 844 24.35 6.21 -17.05
C GLN A 844 23.93 7.59 -16.49
N THR A 845 24.87 8.50 -16.29
CA THR A 845 24.61 9.88 -15.88
C THR A 845 23.79 10.62 -16.93
N VAL A 846 24.19 10.58 -18.20
CA VAL A 846 23.45 11.22 -19.31
C VAL A 846 22.03 10.65 -19.41
N LYS A 847 21.88 9.33 -19.28
CA LYS A 847 20.56 8.69 -19.28
C LYS A 847 19.71 9.15 -18.10
N ALA A 848 20.27 9.16 -16.89
CA ALA A 848 19.56 9.59 -15.68
C ALA A 848 19.11 11.06 -15.81
N MET A 849 19.97 11.92 -16.36
CA MET A 849 19.67 13.33 -16.62
C MET A 849 18.55 13.50 -17.65
N ALA A 850 18.64 12.80 -18.77
CA ALA A 850 17.62 12.84 -19.81
C ALA A 850 16.25 12.40 -19.26
N HIS A 851 16.21 11.29 -18.51
CA HIS A 851 15.00 10.85 -17.81
C HIS A 851 14.51 11.90 -16.81
N GLY A 852 15.39 12.50 -16.00
CA GLY A 852 15.02 13.54 -15.03
C GLY A 852 14.42 14.80 -15.66
N ILE A 853 14.92 15.21 -16.83
CA ILE A 853 14.38 16.36 -17.59
C ILE A 853 13.04 16.01 -18.24
N LEU A 854 12.89 14.80 -18.78
CA LEU A 854 11.65 14.34 -19.40
C LEU A 854 10.47 14.36 -18.42
N ILE A 855 10.70 14.16 -17.11
CA ILE A 855 9.65 14.31 -16.09
C ILE A 855 8.96 15.67 -16.23
N GLN A 856 9.72 16.76 -16.23
CA GLN A 856 9.16 18.11 -16.34
C GLN A 856 8.52 18.35 -17.71
N TRP A 857 9.15 17.84 -18.79
CA TRP A 857 8.60 17.95 -20.13
C TRP A 857 7.16 17.41 -20.20
N TYR A 858 6.87 16.24 -19.60
CA TYR A 858 5.51 15.69 -19.57
C TYR A 858 4.55 16.49 -18.68
N LEU A 859 5.05 17.10 -17.61
CA LEU A 859 4.24 17.91 -16.69
C LEU A 859 3.88 19.28 -17.25
N ASP A 860 4.74 19.86 -18.10
CA ASP A 860 4.51 21.13 -18.81
C ASP A 860 3.50 20.99 -19.98
N SER A 861 2.75 19.89 -20.04
CA SER A 861 1.71 19.66 -21.05
C SER A 861 0.38 20.34 -20.71
N THR A 862 0.24 20.93 -19.52
CA THR A 862 -0.95 21.68 -19.10
C THR A 862 -0.56 22.87 -18.22
N ASP A 863 -1.27 23.99 -18.38
CA ASP A 863 -1.14 25.15 -17.48
C ASP A 863 -1.73 24.84 -16.08
N ASP A 864 -2.71 23.92 -16.00
CA ASP A 864 -3.34 23.50 -14.76
C ASP A 864 -2.85 22.11 -14.33
N ARG A 865 -2.04 22.06 -13.27
CA ARG A 865 -1.50 20.82 -12.70
C ARG A 865 -2.57 19.85 -12.21
N GLN A 866 -3.80 20.29 -11.97
CA GLN A 866 -4.91 19.39 -11.59
C GLN A 866 -5.50 18.64 -12.79
N THR A 867 -5.17 19.04 -14.02
CA THR A 867 -5.75 18.49 -15.26
C THR A 867 -4.77 17.63 -16.07
N ILE A 868 -3.67 17.18 -15.45
CA ILE A 868 -2.67 16.34 -16.13
C ILE A 868 -3.36 15.05 -16.60
N ARG A 869 -3.39 14.84 -17.92
CA ARG A 869 -3.95 13.61 -18.50
C ARG A 869 -3.16 12.39 -18.05
N ALA A 870 -3.86 11.28 -17.78
CA ALA A 870 -3.27 10.04 -17.28
C ALA A 870 -2.01 9.61 -18.04
N ARG A 871 -2.02 9.62 -19.39
CA ARG A 871 -0.85 9.24 -20.20
C ARG A 871 0.42 10.07 -19.92
N TYR A 872 0.28 11.38 -19.64
CA TYR A 872 1.42 12.25 -19.32
C TYR A 872 1.91 11.99 -17.90
N LEU A 873 0.98 11.77 -16.96
CA LEU A 873 1.33 11.41 -15.58
C LEU A 873 2.11 10.09 -15.51
N PHE A 874 1.63 9.04 -16.20
CA PHE A 874 2.30 7.74 -16.23
C PHE A 874 3.63 7.79 -16.98
N ALA A 875 3.74 8.54 -18.08
CA ALA A 875 5.03 8.74 -18.74
C ALA A 875 6.03 9.49 -17.84
N ALA A 876 5.60 10.56 -17.16
CA ALA A 876 6.43 11.27 -16.18
C ALA A 876 6.88 10.33 -15.04
N ALA A 877 5.97 9.50 -14.52
CA ALA A 877 6.28 8.52 -13.48
C ALA A 877 7.26 7.43 -13.96
N HIS A 878 7.12 6.95 -15.20
CA HIS A 878 8.10 6.04 -15.81
C HIS A 878 9.49 6.67 -15.87
N HIS A 879 9.60 7.90 -16.42
CA HIS A 879 10.89 8.59 -16.48
C HIS A 879 11.46 8.88 -15.09
N CYS A 880 10.61 9.20 -14.11
CA CYS A 880 11.01 9.34 -12.71
C CYS A 880 11.59 8.04 -12.14
N ASN A 881 10.93 6.91 -12.37
CA ASN A 881 11.40 5.60 -11.92
C ASN A 881 12.71 5.20 -12.59
N MET A 882 12.83 5.41 -13.89
CA MET A 882 14.06 5.12 -14.65
C MET A 882 15.23 6.01 -14.21
N ALA A 883 15.01 7.30 -13.98
CA ALA A 883 16.02 8.20 -13.42
C ALA A 883 16.49 7.73 -12.04
N ALA A 884 15.55 7.45 -11.12
CA ALA A 884 15.87 6.94 -9.79
C ALA A 884 16.67 5.63 -9.85
N LYS A 885 16.26 4.69 -10.69
CA LYS A 885 16.96 3.42 -10.90
C LYS A 885 18.39 3.59 -11.39
N LEU A 886 18.62 4.51 -12.34
CA LEU A 886 19.96 4.79 -12.86
C LEU A 886 20.84 5.47 -11.80
N CYS A 887 20.29 6.40 -11.01
CA CYS A 887 21.06 7.08 -9.97
C CYS A 887 21.58 6.15 -8.88
N VAL A 888 20.86 5.07 -8.54
CA VAL A 888 21.34 4.05 -7.60
C VAL A 888 22.68 3.44 -8.02
N GLY A 889 22.96 3.34 -9.33
CA GLY A 889 24.25 2.88 -9.84
C GLY A 889 25.37 3.93 -9.82
N LEU A 890 25.03 5.21 -9.70
CA LEU A 890 25.97 6.33 -9.82
C LEU A 890 26.53 6.80 -8.46
N SER A 891 25.79 6.61 -7.38
CA SER A 891 26.23 6.96 -6.03
C SER A 891 26.24 5.74 -5.11
N PRO A 892 27.29 5.55 -4.28
CA PRO A 892 27.29 4.54 -3.24
C PRO A 892 26.27 4.80 -2.12
N SER A 893 25.67 6.00 -2.08
CA SER A 893 24.54 6.27 -1.19
C SER A 893 23.21 5.91 -1.87
N ASP A 894 22.38 5.12 -1.19
CA ASP A 894 21.01 4.74 -1.59
C ASP A 894 20.05 5.93 -1.82
N ALA A 895 20.53 7.17 -1.71
CA ALA A 895 19.74 8.40 -1.69
C ALA A 895 20.09 9.40 -2.80
N SER A 896 20.92 9.03 -3.78
CA SER A 896 21.11 9.89 -4.95
C SER A 896 19.90 9.81 -5.87
N ALA A 897 19.05 10.82 -5.84
CA ALA A 897 18.08 11.07 -6.89
C ALA A 897 18.26 12.51 -7.36
N SER A 898 17.92 12.78 -8.61
CA SER A 898 17.97 14.15 -9.12
C SER A 898 16.91 15.00 -8.44
N SER A 899 17.12 16.32 -8.42
CA SER A 899 16.14 17.25 -7.85
C SER A 899 14.80 17.19 -8.58
N GLY A 900 14.79 16.90 -9.89
CA GLY A 900 13.57 16.66 -10.68
C GLY A 900 12.77 15.45 -10.20
N VAL A 901 13.43 14.33 -9.89
CA VAL A 901 12.79 13.13 -9.31
C VAL A 901 12.16 13.47 -7.96
N LEU A 902 12.93 14.07 -7.05
CA LEU A 902 12.45 14.39 -5.69
C LEU A 902 11.31 15.42 -5.70
N TRP A 903 11.38 16.40 -6.59
CA TRP A 903 10.33 17.40 -6.76
C TRP A 903 9.04 16.76 -7.25
N PHE A 904 9.09 15.94 -8.31
CA PHE A 904 7.92 15.23 -8.82
C PHE A 904 7.31 14.31 -7.76
N MET A 905 8.14 13.52 -7.07
CA MET A 905 7.67 12.60 -6.03
C MET A 905 6.95 13.33 -4.89
N SER A 906 7.49 14.46 -4.45
CA SER A 906 6.94 15.21 -3.32
C SER A 906 5.71 16.08 -3.67
N LYS A 907 5.64 16.62 -4.89
CA LYS A 907 4.61 17.59 -5.29
C LYS A 907 3.48 16.99 -6.13
N THR A 908 3.82 16.13 -7.08
CA THR A 908 2.83 15.60 -8.03
C THR A 908 2.48 14.17 -7.69
N PHE A 909 3.47 13.27 -7.58
CA PHE A 909 3.22 11.85 -7.35
C PHE A 909 2.42 11.61 -6.07
N LYS A 910 2.87 12.17 -4.93
CA LYS A 910 2.19 12.02 -3.63
C LYS A 910 0.72 12.46 -3.67
N THR A 911 0.43 13.55 -4.38
CA THR A 911 -0.93 14.07 -4.55
C THR A 911 -1.77 13.14 -5.43
N MET A 912 -1.22 12.75 -6.58
CA MET A 912 -1.94 11.93 -7.55
C MET A 912 -2.09 10.47 -7.13
N SER A 913 -1.17 9.93 -6.32
CA SER A 913 -1.20 8.52 -5.89
C SER A 913 -2.39 8.18 -4.99
N GLY A 914 -3.04 9.18 -4.40
CA GLY A 914 -4.32 8.99 -3.70
C GLY A 914 -5.49 8.73 -4.66
N HIS A 915 -5.46 9.36 -5.84
CA HIS A 915 -6.49 9.22 -6.88
C HIS A 915 -6.18 8.12 -7.89
N VAL A 916 -4.89 7.83 -8.11
CA VAL A 916 -4.37 6.87 -9.08
C VAL A 916 -3.48 5.86 -8.33
N PRO A 917 -4.07 4.90 -7.59
CA PRO A 917 -3.34 3.95 -6.74
C PRO A 917 -2.28 3.12 -7.47
N GLU A 918 -2.51 2.82 -8.75
CA GLU A 918 -1.57 2.03 -9.56
C GLU A 918 -0.19 2.70 -9.70
N LEU A 919 -0.07 4.01 -9.47
CA LEU A 919 1.23 4.68 -9.36
C LEU A 919 2.12 4.03 -8.29
N ASN A 920 1.56 3.70 -7.12
CA ASN A 920 2.32 3.10 -6.03
C ASN A 920 2.80 1.67 -6.36
N TYR A 921 2.11 0.99 -7.26
CA TYR A 921 2.44 -0.37 -7.65
C TYR A 921 3.62 -0.41 -8.64
N TRP A 922 3.61 0.45 -9.65
CA TRP A 922 4.57 0.40 -10.75
C TRP A 922 5.93 1.04 -10.42
N TYR A 923 5.96 2.15 -9.69
CA TYR A 923 7.13 3.04 -9.65
C TYR A 923 7.97 2.92 -8.37
N LYS A 924 8.39 1.68 -8.08
CA LYS A 924 9.07 1.31 -6.82
C LYS A 924 10.43 1.97 -6.62
N ASP A 925 11.21 2.18 -7.68
CA ASP A 925 12.53 2.81 -7.57
C ASP A 925 12.42 4.28 -7.17
N ALA A 926 11.45 5.00 -7.74
CA ALA A 926 11.17 6.38 -7.39
C ALA A 926 10.68 6.53 -5.94
N ILE A 927 9.81 5.63 -5.48
CA ILE A 927 9.34 5.59 -4.09
C ILE A 927 10.51 5.35 -3.13
N ARG A 928 11.36 4.35 -3.42
CA ARG A 928 12.55 4.06 -2.60
C ARG A 928 13.49 5.25 -2.51
N ALA A 929 13.72 5.95 -3.62
CA ALA A 929 14.54 7.17 -3.65
C ALA A 929 13.94 8.29 -2.78
N MET A 930 12.63 8.50 -2.84
CA MET A 930 11.94 9.49 -2.00
C MET A 930 12.02 9.12 -0.51
N GLU A 931 11.78 7.85 -0.16
CA GLU A 931 11.90 7.38 1.23
C GLU A 931 13.34 7.49 1.75
N ALA A 932 14.35 7.20 0.91
CA ALA A 932 15.74 7.37 1.26
C ALA A 932 16.04 8.84 1.58
N ARG A 933 15.52 9.76 0.77
CA ARG A 933 15.64 11.20 1.01
C ARG A 933 14.93 11.65 2.30
N GLU A 934 13.74 11.13 2.58
CA GLU A 934 13.04 11.42 3.82
C GLU A 934 13.81 10.91 5.04
N ARG A 935 14.42 9.72 4.96
CA ARG A 935 15.31 9.19 6.00
C ARG A 935 16.53 10.08 6.21
N GLU A 936 17.17 10.57 5.15
CA GLU A 936 18.29 11.51 5.28
C GLU A 936 17.88 12.79 5.98
N TYR A 937 16.73 13.36 5.59
CA TYR A 937 16.20 14.57 6.22
C TYR A 937 15.95 14.35 7.71
N GLU A 938 15.33 13.22 8.07
CA GLU A 938 15.02 12.90 9.46
C GLU A 938 16.28 12.59 10.28
N GLN A 939 17.29 11.97 9.69
CA GLN A 939 18.61 11.81 10.30
C GLN A 939 19.31 13.16 10.50
N GLY A 940 19.26 14.05 9.51
CA GLY A 940 19.78 15.41 9.59
C GLY A 940 19.11 16.20 10.72
N ARG A 941 17.78 16.15 10.78
CA ARG A 941 16.97 16.72 11.86
C ARG A 941 17.35 16.16 13.22
N SER A 942 17.44 14.83 13.34
CA SER A 942 17.85 14.15 14.58
C SER A 942 19.27 14.55 15.02
N ARG A 943 20.22 14.70 14.09
CA ARG A 943 21.57 15.20 14.38
C ARG A 943 21.54 16.65 14.84
N MET A 944 20.72 17.50 14.22
CA MET A 944 20.54 18.89 14.64
C MET A 944 19.93 18.97 16.04
N VAL A 945 18.89 18.19 16.34
CA VAL A 945 18.29 18.12 17.67
C VAL A 945 19.31 17.65 18.71
N LYS A 946 20.08 16.59 18.44
CA LYS A 946 21.17 16.15 19.32
C LYS A 946 22.25 17.22 19.52
N LYS A 947 22.59 17.98 18.48
CA LYS A 947 23.52 19.11 18.59
C LYS A 947 22.97 20.26 19.44
N ARG A 948 21.65 20.50 19.39
CA ARG A 948 20.95 21.47 20.25
C ARG A 948 20.94 21.03 21.70
N LEU A 949 20.57 19.77 21.97
CA LEU A 949 20.56 19.22 23.33
C LEU A 949 21.94 19.20 23.99
N LYS A 950 23.03 19.03 23.21
CA LYS A 950 24.39 19.11 23.73
C LYS A 950 24.86 20.53 24.07
N ASN A 951 24.27 21.55 23.47
CA ASN A 951 24.66 22.95 23.63
C ASN A 951 23.40 23.83 23.68
N THR A 952 22.53 23.61 24.67
CA THR A 952 21.22 24.28 24.79
C THR A 952 21.37 25.80 24.75
N ILE A 953 22.39 26.31 25.44
CA ILE A 953 22.71 27.73 25.57
C ILE A 953 23.18 28.37 24.24
N ARG A 954 23.76 27.59 23.32
CA ARG A 954 24.31 28.11 22.04
C ARG A 954 23.23 28.61 21.08
N TYR A 955 22.01 28.10 21.23
CA TYR A 955 20.91 28.35 20.29
C TYR A 955 19.81 29.22 20.92
N ARG A 956 20.00 29.75 22.13
CA ARG A 956 19.04 30.60 22.83
C ARG A 956 19.69 31.92 23.23
N CYS A 957 18.94 32.99 23.14
CA CYS A 957 19.34 34.27 23.70
C CYS A 957 19.43 34.14 25.23
N ALA A 958 20.60 34.41 25.79
CA ALA A 958 20.88 34.35 27.22
C ALA A 958 20.26 35.50 28.02
N ALA A 959 19.77 36.55 27.34
CA ALA A 959 19.07 37.63 28.01
C ALA A 959 17.78 37.11 28.68
N PRO A 960 17.57 37.42 29.97
CA PRO A 960 16.32 37.09 30.66
C PRO A 960 15.11 37.55 29.83
N ASP A 961 14.08 36.71 29.77
CA ASP A 961 12.78 36.98 29.12
C ASP A 961 12.79 37.20 27.59
N CYS A 962 13.93 37.06 26.91
CA CYS A 962 13.99 37.24 25.46
C CYS A 962 13.35 36.08 24.69
N ASP A 963 13.61 34.84 25.11
CA ASP A 963 13.16 33.59 24.48
C ASP A 963 13.40 33.45 22.96
N ILE A 964 14.30 34.25 22.40
CA ILE A 964 14.67 34.08 20.99
C ILE A 964 15.57 32.86 20.89
N GLU A 965 15.14 31.92 20.06
CA GLU A 965 15.92 30.76 19.67
C GLU A 965 16.41 30.92 18.23
N ALA A 966 17.60 30.41 17.94
CA ALA A 966 18.19 30.42 16.62
C ALA A 966 18.50 29.01 16.15
N ASP A 967 18.35 28.77 14.85
CA ASP A 967 18.70 27.46 14.30
C ASP A 967 20.21 27.19 14.23
N LYS A 968 21.02 28.26 14.22
CA LYS A 968 22.48 28.22 14.22
C LYS A 968 23.03 29.20 15.26
N GLY A 969 24.00 28.79 16.07
CA GLY A 969 24.62 29.68 17.06
C GLY A 969 25.35 30.89 16.46
N SER A 970 25.64 30.88 15.15
CA SER A 970 26.20 32.03 14.43
C SER A 970 25.19 33.15 14.18
N MET A 971 23.90 32.89 14.35
CA MET A 971 22.86 33.93 14.23
C MET A 971 22.72 34.77 15.49
N LEU A 972 23.38 34.35 16.58
CA LEU A 972 23.37 35.06 17.85
C LEU A 972 24.79 35.58 18.11
N SER A 973 24.87 36.82 18.58
CA SER A 973 26.10 37.47 18.99
C SER A 973 26.61 36.80 20.27
N CYS A 974 27.82 36.24 20.27
CA CYS A 974 28.41 35.70 21.49
C CYS A 974 29.05 36.81 22.35
N CYS A 975 29.16 36.61 23.66
CA CYS A 975 29.88 37.54 24.54
C CYS A 975 31.31 37.79 24.03
N SER A 976 31.78 39.05 24.04
CA SER A 976 33.13 39.38 23.54
C SER A 976 34.25 39.17 24.56
N GLY A 977 33.93 38.79 25.80
CA GLY A 977 34.93 38.63 26.86
C GLY A 977 35.67 37.28 26.86
N PRO A 978 36.55 37.07 27.86
CA PRO A 978 37.51 35.96 27.89
C PRO A 978 36.93 34.63 28.46
N CYS A 979 35.62 34.50 28.62
CA CYS A 979 35.00 33.24 29.00
C CYS A 979 35.19 32.15 27.94
N ASP A 980 35.18 30.90 28.39
CA ASP A 980 35.41 29.73 27.54
C ASP A 980 34.34 29.60 26.45
N ALA A 981 34.75 29.16 25.26
CA ALA A 981 33.91 29.15 24.07
C ALA A 981 32.64 28.29 24.21
N ASP A 982 32.67 27.24 25.04
CA ASP A 982 31.53 26.37 25.33
C ASP A 982 30.61 26.93 26.44
N LYS A 983 31.09 27.87 27.25
CA LYS A 983 30.34 28.55 28.32
C LYS A 983 29.86 29.94 27.93
N LYS A 984 30.23 30.40 26.73
CA LYS A 984 29.97 31.76 26.27
C LYS A 984 28.47 31.95 25.95
N PRO A 985 27.77 32.89 26.60
CA PRO A 985 26.38 33.17 26.30
C PRO A 985 26.22 33.81 24.92
N HIS A 986 25.05 33.58 24.32
CA HIS A 986 24.68 34.06 23.00
C HIS A 986 23.48 35.03 23.10
N TYR A 987 23.45 36.07 22.27
CA TYR A 987 22.45 37.14 22.34
C TYR A 987 21.90 37.47 20.96
N CYS A 988 20.59 37.68 20.85
CA CYS A 988 19.96 38.06 19.59
C CYS A 988 20.27 39.52 19.19
N SER A 989 20.72 40.35 20.13
CA SER A 989 21.05 41.76 19.90
C SER A 989 22.02 42.29 20.98
N LYS A 990 22.62 43.46 20.75
CA LYS A 990 23.52 44.11 21.74
C LYS A 990 22.76 44.57 22.98
N GLU A 991 21.49 44.90 22.86
CA GLU A 991 20.61 45.28 23.97
C GLU A 991 20.42 44.10 24.91
N CYS A 992 20.15 42.91 24.36
CA CYS A 992 20.09 41.66 25.12
C CYS A 992 21.41 41.33 25.82
N GLN A 993 22.54 41.53 25.15
CA GLN A 993 23.86 41.37 25.76
C GLN A 993 24.07 42.32 26.94
N ARG A 994 23.70 43.60 26.80
CA ARG A 994 23.81 44.60 27.88
C ARG A 994 22.88 44.28 29.05
N ALA A 995 21.68 43.77 28.77
CA ALA A 995 20.70 43.37 29.78
C ALA A 995 21.23 42.22 30.64
N ASP A 996 21.82 41.20 30.02
CA ASP A 996 22.42 40.06 30.72
C ASP A 996 23.79 40.36 31.35
N TRP A 997 24.48 41.41 30.90
CA TRP A 997 25.87 41.69 31.30
C TRP A 997 26.07 41.74 32.82
N LYS A 998 25.10 42.26 33.58
CA LYS A 998 25.17 42.29 35.05
C LYS A 998 25.25 40.88 35.65
N ASN A 999 24.55 39.93 35.05
CA ASN A 999 24.54 38.51 35.45
C ASN A 999 25.77 37.78 34.92
N HIS A 1000 26.18 38.03 33.67
CA HIS A 1000 27.32 37.32 33.05
C HIS A 1000 28.69 37.81 33.52
N LYS A 1001 28.85 39.09 33.85
CA LYS A 1001 30.14 39.72 34.18
C LYS A 1001 30.98 38.93 35.21
N PRO A 1002 30.44 38.39 36.32
CA PRO A 1002 31.21 37.58 37.29
C PRO A 1002 31.76 36.27 36.71
N PHE A 1003 31.15 35.76 35.64
CA PHE A 1003 31.50 34.51 34.96
C PHE A 1003 32.29 34.73 33.68
N CYS A 1004 32.53 35.99 33.28
CA CYS A 1004 33.21 36.35 32.05
C CYS A 1004 34.75 36.25 32.19
N ARG A 1005 35.24 35.05 32.53
CA ARG A 1005 36.66 34.70 32.74
C ARG A 1005 36.93 33.23 32.40
N PRO A 1006 38.15 32.83 32.01
CA PRO A 1006 38.47 31.43 31.72
C PRO A 1006 38.22 30.52 32.92
N GLY A 1007 37.66 29.33 32.69
CA GLY A 1007 37.39 28.31 33.72
C GLY A 1007 36.20 28.57 34.63
N ALA A 1008 35.48 29.69 34.47
CA ALA A 1008 34.26 29.95 35.24
C ALA A 1008 33.06 29.16 34.70
N GLU A 1009 32.13 28.81 35.59
CA GLU A 1009 30.85 28.18 35.20
C GLU A 1009 30.02 29.07 34.28
N CYS A 1010 29.09 28.49 33.53
CA CYS A 1010 28.23 29.29 32.65
C CYS A 1010 27.26 30.14 33.47
N SER A 1011 27.18 31.45 33.18
CA SER A 1011 26.23 32.36 33.85
C SER A 1011 24.77 32.14 33.44
N VAL A 1012 24.53 31.37 32.38
CA VAL A 1012 23.18 31.10 31.91
C VAL A 1012 22.58 30.05 32.83
N ILE A 1013 21.79 30.53 33.79
CA ILE A 1013 20.95 29.68 34.62
C ILE A 1013 19.87 29.14 33.68
N ASP A 1014 20.02 27.88 33.28
CA ASP A 1014 18.94 27.16 32.62
C ASP A 1014 17.85 27.00 33.67
N ASN A 1015 16.90 27.93 33.70
CA ASN A 1015 15.87 28.04 34.74
C ASN A 1015 14.88 26.84 34.74
N GLY A 1016 15.22 25.74 34.06
CA GLY A 1016 14.32 24.61 33.81
C GLY A 1016 12.99 25.13 33.31
N SER A 1017 13.00 26.14 32.43
CA SER A 1017 11.78 26.89 32.10
C SER A 1017 10.72 25.87 31.73
N LYS A 1018 9.56 25.90 32.42
CA LYS A 1018 8.43 24.96 32.32
C LYS A 1018 8.03 24.52 30.90
N TYR A 1019 8.50 25.23 29.88
CA TYR A 1019 8.53 24.84 28.48
C TYR A 1019 9.72 23.92 28.16
N ASP A 1020 9.94 22.89 28.97
CA ASP A 1020 10.73 21.74 28.52
C ASP A 1020 9.86 21.10 27.44
N ILE A 1021 9.92 21.67 26.23
CA ILE A 1021 9.13 21.25 25.07
C ILE A 1021 9.60 19.83 24.84
N SER A 1022 8.78 18.90 25.35
CA SER A 1022 9.01 17.49 25.20
C SER A 1022 9.31 17.23 23.74
N ALA A 1023 10.23 16.31 23.49
CA ALA A 1023 10.63 15.86 22.16
C ALA A 1023 9.45 15.32 21.30
N THR A 1024 8.20 15.49 21.73
CA THR A 1024 6.96 15.04 21.12
C THR A 1024 6.15 16.14 20.42
N ALA A 1025 6.45 17.44 20.59
CA ALA A 1025 5.75 18.47 19.81
C ALA A 1025 6.22 18.42 18.34
N PRO A 1026 5.32 18.26 17.35
CA PRO A 1026 5.68 18.22 15.95
C PRO A 1026 6.27 19.57 15.55
N THR A 1027 7.59 19.67 15.57
CA THR A 1027 8.29 20.89 15.19
C THR A 1027 7.97 21.16 13.72
N HIS A 1028 7.25 22.25 13.43
CA HIS A 1028 7.04 22.74 12.07
C HIS A 1028 8.41 22.88 11.38
N LYS A 1029 8.47 22.59 10.07
CA LYS A 1029 9.68 22.70 9.24
C LYS A 1029 10.17 24.15 9.24
N SER A 1030 11.05 24.51 10.17
CA SER A 1030 11.77 25.76 10.10
C SER A 1030 12.78 25.70 8.96
N GLU A 1031 12.79 26.72 8.12
CA GLU A 1031 13.84 26.89 7.13
C GLU A 1031 15.18 27.15 7.83
N ALA A 1032 16.27 26.59 7.29
CA ALA A 1032 17.58 26.71 7.90
C ALA A 1032 18.01 28.19 7.97
N GLY A 1033 18.22 28.70 9.18
CA GLY A 1033 18.59 30.11 9.39
C GLY A 1033 17.44 30.99 9.86
N ALA A 1034 16.40 30.41 10.47
CA ALA A 1034 15.33 31.17 11.09
C ALA A 1034 15.61 31.47 12.58
N LEU A 1035 15.16 32.64 13.03
CA LEU A 1035 14.95 32.97 14.44
C LEU A 1035 13.54 32.55 14.83
N ARG A 1036 13.37 32.09 16.07
CA ARG A 1036 12.08 31.63 16.59
C ARG A 1036 11.76 32.27 17.92
N ILE A 1037 10.47 32.42 18.18
CA ILE A 1037 9.93 32.88 19.44
C ILE A 1037 8.72 32.04 19.84
N PRO A 1038 8.53 31.73 21.13
CA PRO A 1038 7.31 31.14 21.63
C PRO A 1038 6.19 32.19 21.67
N ILE A 1039 5.03 31.86 21.12
CA ILE A 1039 3.78 32.62 21.23
C ILE A 1039 2.75 31.71 21.91
N THR A 1040 2.31 32.10 23.10
CA THR A 1040 1.25 31.40 23.83
C THR A 1040 -0.11 31.85 23.31
N THR A 1041 -0.95 30.94 22.83
CA THR A 1041 -2.33 31.19 22.40
C THR A 1041 -3.26 31.37 23.60
N LYS A 1042 -4.53 31.75 23.36
CA LYS A 1042 -5.52 31.91 24.44
C LYS A 1042 -5.74 30.64 25.25
N ASP A 1043 -5.63 29.48 24.60
CA ASP A 1043 -5.86 28.17 25.21
C ASP A 1043 -4.68 27.70 26.09
N GLY A 1044 -3.64 28.54 26.22
CA GLY A 1044 -2.42 28.22 26.94
C GLY A 1044 -1.42 27.39 26.12
N GLU A 1045 -1.76 27.00 24.89
CA GLU A 1045 -0.82 26.31 24.00
C GLU A 1045 0.28 27.25 23.52
N THR A 1046 1.53 26.82 23.55
CA THR A 1046 2.65 27.61 23.05
C THR A 1046 3.06 27.13 21.67
N VAL A 1047 2.88 28.00 20.67
CA VAL A 1047 3.29 27.76 19.28
C VAL A 1047 4.59 28.49 19.01
N MET A 1048 5.56 27.81 18.39
CA MET A 1048 6.82 28.44 17.99
C MET A 1048 6.64 29.14 16.64
N PHE A 1049 6.66 30.48 16.65
CA PHE A 1049 6.72 31.26 15.42
C PHE A 1049 8.16 31.36 14.94
N SER A 1050 8.40 31.08 13.66
CA SER A 1050 9.73 31.00 13.06
C SER A 1050 9.78 31.91 11.83
N SER A 1051 10.81 32.75 11.72
CA SER A 1051 11.02 33.59 10.54
C SER A 1051 12.50 33.64 10.14
N SER A 1052 12.75 33.50 8.84
CA SER A 1052 14.08 33.66 8.21
C SER A 1052 14.33 35.08 7.71
N THR A 1053 13.28 35.91 7.59
CA THR A 1053 13.35 37.26 7.04
C THR A 1053 13.16 38.36 8.09
N MET A 1054 12.57 38.04 9.24
CA MET A 1054 12.39 39.00 10.34
C MET A 1054 13.60 38.99 11.25
N ASP A 1055 14.09 40.20 11.58
CA ASP A 1055 15.14 40.34 12.58
C ASP A 1055 14.61 40.07 14.00
N ALA A 1056 15.54 40.04 14.95
CA ALA A 1056 15.23 39.78 16.36
C ALA A 1056 14.26 40.82 16.96
N GLN A 1057 14.27 42.07 16.49
CA GLN A 1057 13.41 43.12 17.01
C GLN A 1057 11.99 42.97 16.49
N MET A 1058 11.82 42.73 15.20
CA MET A 1058 10.52 42.45 14.58
C MET A 1058 9.83 41.25 15.23
N LEU A 1059 10.59 40.20 15.59
CA LEU A 1059 10.03 39.06 16.30
C LEU A 1059 9.58 39.43 17.72
N LYS A 1060 10.36 40.22 18.47
CA LYS A 1060 9.93 40.72 19.79
C LYS A 1060 8.65 41.54 19.68
N ASP A 1061 8.56 42.42 18.69
CA ASP A 1061 7.40 43.26 18.46
C ASP A 1061 6.16 42.41 18.12
N LEU A 1062 6.34 41.35 17.32
CA LEU A 1062 5.28 40.38 17.02
C LEU A 1062 4.82 39.62 18.28
N LYS A 1063 5.75 39.19 19.15
CA LYS A 1063 5.42 38.53 20.43
C LYS A 1063 4.57 39.44 21.31
N GLU A 1064 4.97 40.71 21.46
CA GLU A 1064 4.25 41.69 22.28
C GLU A 1064 2.91 42.09 21.66
N ALA A 1065 2.83 42.27 20.34
CA ALA A 1065 1.58 42.51 19.63
C ALA A 1065 0.59 41.34 19.82
N SER A 1066 1.08 40.11 19.74
CA SER A 1066 0.28 38.90 19.98
C SER A 1066 -0.23 38.84 21.42
N LYS A 1067 0.64 39.11 22.42
CA LYS A 1067 0.22 39.19 23.84
C LYS A 1067 -0.84 40.27 24.08
N LYS A 1068 -0.68 41.44 23.46
CA LYS A 1068 -1.64 42.56 23.59
C LYS A 1068 -2.99 42.20 22.97
N HIS A 1069 -2.99 41.59 21.79
CA HIS A 1069 -4.20 41.13 21.12
C HIS A 1069 -4.93 40.06 21.93
N LEU A 1070 -4.20 39.10 22.50
CA LEU A 1070 -4.76 38.03 23.32
C LEU A 1070 -5.31 38.51 24.67
N LYS A 1071 -4.78 39.61 25.23
CA LYS A 1071 -5.33 40.25 26.45
C LYS A 1071 -6.56 41.11 26.17
N GLY A 1072 -6.72 41.60 24.94
CA GLY A 1072 -7.81 42.49 24.56
C GLY A 1072 -9.08 41.77 24.11
N LEU A 1073 -8.95 40.51 23.68
CA LEU A 1073 -10.06 39.60 23.37
C LEU A 1073 -10.37 38.73 24.59
#